data_AF-A0ABC8KFN5-F1
#
_entry.id   AF-A0ABC8KFN5-F1
#
_cell.length_a   1.000
_cell.length_b   1.000
_cell.length_c   1.000
_cell.angle_alpha   90.00
_cell.angle_beta   90.00
_cell.angle_gamma   90.00
#
_symmetry.space_group_name_H-M   'P 1'
#
loop_
_entity.id
_entity.type
_entity.pdbx_description
1 polymer ?
#
loop_
_entity_poly.entity_id
_entity_poly.type
_entity_poly.pdbx_seq_one_letter_code
_entity_poly.pdbx_strand_id
1 'polypeptide(L)'
;MGFIRPPAVRKDGDYIESIFGEYSAGKQKPSRKLNSTKFVTVLTFLQFVFAVYATGLLYYMSPSIDLRAKPDFTWATKWAHNVRSYIVTPHVVSHLQDSASFLKSSEENIPAVFSPAEVCEYEKIDFSQKKSNDEKMIKMKRELYDDVLDFQRKNLGSESLTELMKMKSKWALNGPNKPKITVILNHFKRKTLCAQLDSLLHQTLPFHHVWVLAFGSPNEASLRRISGSYNDSRISFISSNYDFKYYGRFQIALQTEADLVYILDDDMIPGKKMLQMLAHVAGTEKYENSVLGSIGRILPFRQRDFTFPSYRKFRSKEAGLYLPDPAYDITLDRILQVDFLSSSWFLSAELVKALFIEKPFTFATGEDLHLSYQLQKYRNAGSFVLPVDPNDKETWGDSEHRLAYVSETTVIFKNIVEVRDNQWWKALSTGYITQWAAMYPQKIDALFYAHSIEEVKALGPLLEKFRTTVGKKAYIAVSGGKFCPCEDAASALNWPKVVCNERRFKIFDLEVGAILGVSNSEVPVLQAVYSSMKGLIKIHNPSVVITVADADPNVKKALKMATETNLNGTALVLLPRASISKVLWMADLRSTALPNWNKMRVSVNIITQNRAQSLLRLLRSLSNAYYLGDEIPLSFNMDSKVDEETIKVVTTFDWPHGPKTLRRRIIQGGLIRAVSESWYPASDDDFGLLLEDDIEVSPYYYLWVKYALLAYHYDPQISFPELASISLYTPKIVEVVKERPKWNPTEFFKQIHPHTPYLHQLPCSWGAVFFPKQWREFYVYMNMRFTENAKENPVQIPKSRTNGWQASWKKFLIDMMYLRGYVSLYPNFPNQQSFSTNHMEPGAHIAAKDNVVKHNKTDFEVPLLMDDFRSFLPNQKLPPASKLPSLNLFNMPVSLKGLKAAGAKLGQDVLRCNNVSEIVAVNHQTGLPARCMRF
;
A
#
# COMPACT_ATOMS: atom_id res chain seq x y z
N MET A 1 44.79 -5.62 33.11
CA MET A 1 45.24 -4.37 33.77
C MET A 1 44.02 -3.48 33.98
N GLY A 2 43.73 -3.12 35.25
CA GLY A 2 42.79 -2.10 35.78
C GLY A 2 41.33 -2.13 35.29
N PHE A 3 40.33 -2.72 35.96
CA PHE A 3 39.64 -2.36 37.23
C PHE A 3 39.12 -0.91 37.27
N ILE A 4 37.81 -0.67 37.40
CA ILE A 4 37.10 -0.47 38.69
C ILE A 4 35.64 -0.98 38.64
N ARG A 5 35.22 -1.60 39.76
CA ARG A 5 33.87 -2.11 40.11
C ARG A 5 33.02 -1.05 40.85
N PRO A 6 31.68 -1.23 40.95
CA PRO A 6 30.73 -0.28 41.55
C PRO A 6 30.41 -0.61 43.03
N PRO A 7 29.63 0.25 43.72
CA PRO A 7 28.82 -0.21 44.84
C PRO A 7 27.33 0.19 44.75
N ALA A 8 26.57 -0.49 45.61
CA ALA A 8 25.11 -0.61 45.65
C ALA A 8 24.45 0.20 46.80
N VAL A 9 23.11 0.06 46.90
CA VAL A 9 22.25 0.02 48.12
C VAL A 9 21.22 1.17 48.34
N ARG A 10 19.93 0.75 48.36
CA ARG A 10 18.69 1.13 49.12
C ARG A 10 18.32 2.63 49.32
N LYS A 11 17.10 3.08 48.97
CA LYS A 11 15.71 2.87 49.47
C LYS A 11 15.29 3.88 50.57
N ASP A 12 14.06 4.37 50.41
CA ASP A 12 13.17 5.16 51.29
C ASP A 12 13.29 6.70 51.30
N GLY A 13 12.13 7.35 51.14
CA GLY A 13 11.89 8.76 51.50
C GLY A 13 10.93 9.52 50.58
N ASP A 14 9.62 9.34 50.80
CA ASP A 14 8.51 10.13 50.26
C ASP A 14 8.50 11.63 50.68
N TYR A 15 7.60 12.40 50.05
CA TYR A 15 6.88 13.65 50.48
C TYR A 15 7.08 14.84 49.50
N ILE A 16 6.07 15.60 49.01
CA ILE A 16 4.63 15.82 49.29
C ILE A 16 3.93 16.34 48.03
N GLU A 17 2.72 15.84 47.77
CA GLU A 17 1.65 16.55 47.06
C GLU A 17 0.45 16.56 48.02
N SER A 18 0.07 17.73 48.55
CA SER A 18 -1.25 18.03 49.13
C SER A 18 -1.21 19.37 49.89
N ILE A 19 -1.76 20.43 49.28
CA ILE A 19 -2.31 21.59 49.99
C ILE A 19 -3.80 21.57 49.71
N PHE A 20 -4.61 21.25 50.72
CA PHE A 20 -5.78 21.99 51.18
C PHE A 20 -6.21 21.40 52.53
N GLY A 21 -6.43 22.28 53.51
CA GLY A 21 -6.54 22.00 54.95
C GLY A 21 -7.78 21.20 55.38
N GLU A 22 -8.12 21.08 56.65
CA GLU A 22 -7.83 21.89 57.83
C GLU A 22 -8.18 21.07 59.11
N TYR A 23 -7.54 21.44 60.22
CA TYR A 23 -7.97 21.34 61.62
C TYR A 23 -8.43 20.00 62.26
N SER A 24 -7.54 19.55 63.16
CA SER A 24 -7.76 19.35 64.60
C SER A 24 -8.19 17.99 65.15
N ALA A 25 -7.34 17.55 66.08
CA ALA A 25 -7.45 16.40 66.94
C ALA A 25 -8.47 16.58 68.08
N GLY A 26 -9.14 15.48 68.44
CA GLY A 26 -9.87 15.31 69.70
C GLY A 26 -10.08 13.83 69.99
N LYS A 27 -9.41 13.31 71.04
CA LYS A 27 -9.46 11.92 71.52
C LYS A 27 -10.77 11.63 72.29
N GLN A 28 -11.34 10.42 72.04
CA GLN A 28 -12.02 9.42 72.91
C GLN A 28 -12.99 9.93 74.01
N LYS A 29 -14.21 9.43 74.29
CA LYS A 29 -15.00 8.15 74.18
C LYS A 29 -16.45 8.51 74.70
N PRO A 30 -17.48 7.64 74.84
CA PRO A 30 -17.69 6.26 74.41
C PRO A 30 -18.99 6.03 73.60
N SER A 31 -19.14 4.78 73.16
CA SER A 31 -20.26 4.18 72.45
C SER A 31 -21.65 4.38 73.07
N ARG A 32 -22.62 4.77 72.23
CA ARG A 32 -24.03 4.41 72.39
C ARG A 32 -24.42 3.49 71.23
N LYS A 33 -24.66 2.20 71.55
CA LYS A 33 -25.34 1.26 70.66
C LYS A 33 -26.70 1.86 70.30
N LEU A 34 -26.92 2.16 69.01
CA LEU A 34 -28.25 2.42 68.47
C LEU A 34 -28.62 1.30 67.51
N ASN A 35 -29.83 0.79 67.68
CA ASN A 35 -30.37 -0.44 67.10
C ASN A 35 -30.13 -0.58 65.59
N SER A 36 -29.38 -1.63 65.24
CA SER A 36 -28.94 -2.01 63.89
C SER A 36 -30.06 -2.30 62.90
N THR A 37 -31.32 -2.40 63.34
CA THR A 37 -32.46 -2.59 62.44
C THR A 37 -32.88 -1.30 61.74
N LYS A 38 -32.97 -0.15 62.44
CA LYS A 38 -33.39 1.12 61.81
C LYS A 38 -32.37 1.67 60.82
N PHE A 39 -31.08 1.49 61.07
CA PHE A 39 -30.02 1.96 60.18
C PHE A 39 -29.96 1.11 58.89
N VAL A 40 -30.14 -0.20 59.01
CA VAL A 40 -30.26 -1.10 57.85
C VAL A 40 -31.50 -0.74 57.04
N THR A 41 -32.66 -0.52 57.67
CA THR A 41 -33.88 -0.13 56.93
C THR A 41 -33.73 1.20 56.17
N VAL A 42 -33.04 2.18 56.75
CA VAL A 42 -32.76 3.47 56.08
C VAL A 42 -31.79 3.29 54.91
N LEU A 43 -30.76 2.45 55.06
CA LEU A 43 -29.83 2.11 53.97
C LEU A 43 -30.49 1.31 52.85
N THR A 44 -31.39 0.37 53.17
CA THR A 44 -32.16 -0.37 52.16
C THR A 44 -33.15 0.54 51.44
N PHE A 45 -33.76 1.50 52.15
CA PHE A 45 -34.62 2.51 51.53
C PHE A 45 -33.84 3.45 50.62
N LEU A 46 -32.65 3.91 51.03
CA LEU A 46 -31.75 4.71 50.20
C LEU A 46 -31.27 3.93 48.96
N GLN A 47 -30.93 2.65 49.10
CA GLN A 47 -30.59 1.80 47.95
C GLN A 47 -31.77 1.62 47.00
N PHE A 48 -32.99 1.49 47.51
CA PHE A 48 -34.19 1.38 46.68
C PHE A 48 -34.48 2.69 45.93
N VAL A 49 -34.34 3.84 46.60
CA VAL A 49 -34.46 5.17 45.96
C VAL A 49 -33.38 5.36 44.90
N PHE A 50 -32.13 4.95 45.18
CA PHE A 50 -31.04 5.01 44.20
C PHE A 50 -31.28 4.10 43.01
N ALA A 51 -31.83 2.89 43.22
CA ALA A 51 -32.18 1.96 42.16
C ALA A 51 -33.33 2.51 41.29
N VAL A 52 -34.36 3.10 41.89
CA VAL A 52 -35.46 3.74 41.14
C VAL A 52 -34.96 4.96 40.36
N TYR A 53 -34.10 5.78 40.97
CA TYR A 53 -33.47 6.93 40.30
C TYR A 53 -32.57 6.48 39.14
N ALA A 54 -31.72 5.48 39.34
CA ALA A 54 -30.86 4.93 38.30
C ALA A 54 -31.66 4.26 37.17
N THR A 55 -32.78 3.60 37.49
CA THR A 55 -33.67 2.99 36.49
C THR A 55 -34.42 4.05 35.69
N GLY A 56 -34.88 5.13 36.33
CA GLY A 56 -35.44 6.29 35.65
C GLY A 56 -34.42 7.01 34.77
N LEU A 57 -33.19 7.16 35.26
CA LEU A 57 -32.07 7.73 34.51
C LEU A 57 -31.72 6.86 33.30
N LEU A 58 -31.66 5.54 33.46
CA LEU A 58 -31.42 4.59 32.35
C LEU A 58 -32.58 4.55 31.34
N TYR A 59 -33.83 4.71 31.79
CA TYR A 59 -34.99 4.82 30.91
C TYR A 59 -34.96 6.10 30.06
N TYR A 60 -34.50 7.22 30.62
CA TYR A 60 -34.35 8.49 29.90
C TYR A 60 -33.03 8.63 29.11
N MET A 61 -32.00 7.84 29.45
CA MET A 61 -30.68 7.87 28.80
C MET A 61 -30.44 6.71 27.83
N SER A 62 -31.34 5.73 27.73
CA SER A 62 -31.22 4.66 26.73
C SER A 62 -31.66 5.16 25.36
N PRO A 63 -30.85 4.98 24.30
CA PRO A 63 -31.38 5.04 22.94
C PRO A 63 -32.40 3.91 22.77
N SER A 64 -33.53 4.21 22.13
CA SER A 64 -34.57 3.24 21.79
C SER A 64 -34.00 2.19 20.83
N ILE A 65 -33.54 1.06 21.37
CA ILE A 65 -33.16 -0.14 20.63
C ILE A 65 -34.39 -1.06 20.63
N ASP A 66 -34.90 -1.32 19.44
CA ASP A 66 -35.95 -2.29 19.16
C ASP A 66 -35.39 -3.71 19.40
N LEU A 67 -35.81 -4.35 20.49
CA LEU A 67 -35.54 -5.76 20.76
C LEU A 67 -36.88 -6.52 20.76
N ARG A 68 -37.07 -7.33 19.70
CA ARG A 68 -38.06 -8.41 19.64
C ARG A 68 -37.76 -9.47 20.70
N ALA A 69 -38.38 -9.34 21.87
CA ALA A 69 -38.92 -10.41 22.71
C ALA A 69 -39.51 -9.77 23.97
N LYS A 70 -40.84 -9.82 24.13
CA LYS A 70 -41.54 -9.29 25.31
C LYS A 70 -41.43 -10.27 26.49
N PRO A 71 -41.04 -9.83 27.69
CA PRO A 71 -41.66 -10.26 28.93
C PRO A 71 -42.71 -9.24 29.36
N ASP A 72 -43.85 -9.73 29.84
CA ASP A 72 -45.01 -8.93 30.24
C ASP A 72 -44.78 -8.25 31.60
N PHE A 73 -44.75 -6.91 31.63
CA PHE A 73 -44.52 -6.09 32.83
C PHE A 73 -45.79 -5.32 33.25
N THR A 74 -46.91 -6.03 33.37
CA THR A 74 -48.22 -5.51 33.79
C THR A 74 -48.27 -4.90 35.19
N TRP A 75 -47.24 -5.11 36.03
CA TRP A 75 -47.16 -4.52 37.37
C TRP A 75 -46.53 -3.10 37.39
N ALA A 76 -45.60 -2.81 36.48
CA ALA A 76 -44.93 -1.51 36.40
C ALA A 76 -45.90 -0.42 35.88
N THR A 77 -46.86 -0.80 35.05
CA THR A 77 -47.91 0.09 34.50
C THR A 77 -48.94 0.50 35.56
N LYS A 78 -49.20 -0.34 36.58
CA LYS A 78 -50.12 -0.02 37.69
C LYS A 78 -49.50 0.93 38.73
N TRP A 79 -48.19 0.84 38.97
CA TRP A 79 -47.52 1.71 39.94
C TRP A 79 -47.31 3.14 39.39
N ALA A 80 -46.98 3.27 38.10
CA ALA A 80 -46.89 4.56 37.42
C ALA A 80 -48.23 5.33 37.36
N HIS A 81 -49.36 4.63 37.44
CA HIS A 81 -50.68 5.25 37.41
C HIS A 81 -51.12 5.88 38.75
N ASN A 82 -50.56 5.44 39.88
CA ASN A 82 -50.92 5.95 41.21
C ASN A 82 -50.06 7.15 41.67
N VAL A 83 -48.81 7.25 41.22
CA VAL A 83 -47.89 8.34 41.64
C VAL A 83 -48.14 9.65 40.87
N ARG A 84 -48.87 9.59 39.74
CA ARG A 84 -49.22 10.76 38.92
C ARG A 84 -50.28 11.69 39.55
N SER A 85 -50.83 11.34 40.72
CA SER A 85 -51.94 12.05 41.36
C SER A 85 -51.55 13.11 42.41
N TYR A 86 -50.27 13.27 42.76
CA TYR A 86 -49.86 14.15 43.88
C TYR A 86 -48.88 15.29 43.59
N ILE A 87 -48.35 15.42 42.36
CA ILE A 87 -47.47 16.57 42.01
C ILE A 87 -47.76 17.04 40.58
N VAL A 88 -48.89 17.72 40.37
CA VAL A 88 -49.09 18.77 39.36
C VAL A 88 -50.20 19.72 39.84
N THR A 89 -49.85 20.96 40.13
CA THR A 89 -50.77 22.12 40.17
C THR A 89 -51.10 22.57 38.74
N PRO A 90 -52.29 23.15 38.51
CA PRO A 90 -53.04 22.92 37.28
C PRO A 90 -52.77 24.01 36.24
N HIS A 91 -52.39 23.62 35.01
CA HIS A 91 -52.74 24.35 33.77
C HIS A 91 -52.31 23.59 32.51
N VAL A 92 -52.70 22.32 32.34
CA VAL A 92 -52.81 21.69 31.01
C VAL A 92 -53.79 20.51 31.08
N VAL A 93 -55.11 20.76 31.17
CA VAL A 93 -56.15 19.85 30.63
C VAL A 93 -57.39 20.68 30.27
N SER A 94 -57.35 21.35 29.12
CA SER A 94 -58.55 21.59 28.31
C SER A 94 -58.10 21.86 26.88
N HIS A 95 -57.74 20.83 26.11
CA HIS A 95 -57.73 20.87 24.64
C HIS A 95 -57.63 19.44 24.09
N LEU A 96 -58.58 18.59 24.49
CA LEU A 96 -58.95 17.39 23.72
C LEU A 96 -60.45 17.41 23.37
N GLN A 97 -61.10 18.57 23.55
CA GLN A 97 -62.52 18.79 23.24
C GLN A 97 -62.75 20.06 22.40
N ASP A 98 -61.70 20.60 21.77
CA ASP A 98 -61.79 21.69 20.79
C ASP A 98 -61.43 21.27 19.35
N SER A 99 -61.09 19.99 19.16
CA SER A 99 -60.83 19.42 17.82
C SER A 99 -62.10 19.23 16.98
N ALA A 100 -63.28 19.55 17.53
CA ALA A 100 -64.58 19.42 16.86
C ALA A 100 -65.33 20.76 16.72
N SER A 101 -64.81 21.86 17.27
CA SER A 101 -65.41 23.21 17.23
C SER A 101 -64.65 24.20 16.34
N PHE A 102 -63.42 23.90 15.91
CA PHE A 102 -62.62 24.77 15.02
C PHE A 102 -62.87 24.58 13.52
N LEU A 103 -63.85 23.76 13.12
CA LEU A 103 -64.32 23.63 11.72
C LEU A 103 -65.45 24.61 11.35
N LYS A 104 -65.74 25.60 12.20
CA LYS A 104 -66.70 26.69 11.91
C LYS A 104 -66.20 28.05 12.39
N SER A 105 -65.08 28.50 11.81
CA SER A 105 -64.75 29.93 11.69
C SER A 105 -63.67 30.08 10.63
N SER A 106 -63.99 29.70 9.40
CA SER A 106 -63.17 29.90 8.22
C SER A 106 -63.73 31.07 7.40
N GLU A 107 -63.93 32.21 8.04
CA GLU A 107 -64.06 33.49 7.37
C GLU A 107 -63.20 34.50 8.16
N GLU A 108 -62.23 35.06 7.43
CA GLU A 108 -61.38 36.19 7.81
C GLU A 108 -60.38 36.00 8.97
N ASN A 109 -59.20 35.46 8.64
CA ASN A 109 -57.93 35.94 9.20
C ASN A 109 -56.81 35.67 8.20
N ILE A 110 -56.45 36.72 7.46
CA ILE A 110 -55.26 36.81 6.62
C ILE A 110 -54.04 36.53 7.52
N PRO A 111 -53.08 35.64 7.16
CA PRO A 111 -51.86 35.52 7.94
C PRO A 111 -51.18 36.88 7.91
N ALA A 112 -50.91 37.47 9.08
CA ALA A 112 -50.15 38.71 9.15
C ALA A 112 -48.84 38.52 8.36
N VAL A 113 -48.73 39.18 7.21
CA VAL A 113 -47.54 39.16 6.37
C VAL A 113 -46.52 40.06 7.06
N PHE A 114 -45.70 39.46 7.92
CA PHE A 114 -44.60 40.18 8.55
C PHE A 114 -43.51 40.43 7.50
N SER A 115 -43.02 41.67 7.44
CA SER A 115 -41.86 42.01 6.60
C SER A 115 -40.57 41.48 7.23
N PRO A 116 -39.51 41.19 6.44
CA PRO A 116 -38.22 40.78 6.99
C PRO A 116 -37.69 41.75 8.06
N ALA A 117 -37.90 43.06 7.89
CA ALA A 117 -37.49 44.09 8.85
C ALA A 117 -38.11 43.94 10.25
N GLU A 118 -39.28 43.31 10.36
CA GLU A 118 -40.00 43.13 11.64
C GLU A 118 -39.61 41.84 12.37
N VAL A 119 -39.10 40.84 11.65
CA VAL A 119 -38.78 39.51 12.20
C VAL A 119 -37.30 39.22 12.23
N CYS A 120 -36.48 39.98 11.51
CA CYS A 120 -35.06 39.75 11.43
C CYS A 120 -34.36 40.00 12.75
N GLU A 121 -33.73 38.94 13.24
CA GLU A 121 -32.85 38.98 14.39
C GLU A 121 -31.40 39.13 13.92
N TYR A 122 -30.63 39.96 14.61
CA TYR A 122 -29.21 40.17 14.34
C TYR A 122 -28.39 39.81 15.57
N GLU A 123 -27.33 39.03 15.37
CA GLU A 123 -26.38 38.68 16.42
C GLU A 123 -25.36 39.82 16.60
N LYS A 124 -25.26 40.38 17.81
CA LYS A 124 -24.15 41.28 18.18
C LYS A 124 -23.00 40.45 18.74
N ILE A 125 -21.80 40.66 18.19
CA ILE A 125 -20.60 39.91 18.54
C ILE A 125 -19.61 40.87 19.18
N ASP A 126 -19.48 40.79 20.51
CA ASP A 126 -18.75 41.78 21.30
C ASP A 126 -17.25 41.45 21.50
N PHE A 127 -16.68 40.50 20.74
CA PHE A 127 -15.26 40.14 20.85
C PHE A 127 -14.49 40.40 19.55
N SER A 128 -13.24 40.85 19.68
CA SER A 128 -12.28 40.92 18.57
C SER A 128 -11.58 39.57 18.40
N GLN A 129 -11.30 39.20 17.15
CA GLN A 129 -10.55 37.99 16.85
C GLN A 129 -9.12 38.12 17.44
N LYS A 130 -8.76 37.22 18.36
CA LYS A 130 -7.45 37.24 19.01
C LYS A 130 -6.36 36.84 18.02
N LYS A 131 -5.40 37.73 17.78
CA LYS A 131 -4.12 37.38 17.14
C LYS A 131 -3.21 36.68 18.14
N SER A 132 -2.45 35.69 17.67
CA SER A 132 -1.40 35.09 18.49
C SER A 132 -0.24 36.09 18.64
N ASN A 133 0.36 36.14 19.84
CA ASN A 133 1.60 36.87 20.08
C ASN A 133 2.80 35.92 20.22
N ASP A 134 2.62 34.61 20.02
CA ASP A 134 3.70 33.62 20.07
C ASP A 134 4.44 33.60 18.73
N GLU A 135 5.55 34.36 18.66
CA GLU A 135 6.40 34.48 17.47
C GLU A 135 6.85 33.12 16.91
N LYS A 136 7.12 32.15 17.79
CA LYS A 136 7.59 30.82 17.37
C LYS A 136 6.46 30.04 16.70
N MET A 137 5.24 30.14 17.21
CA MET A 137 4.07 29.50 16.61
C MET A 137 3.68 30.18 15.29
N ILE A 138 3.71 31.51 15.21
CA ILE A 138 3.46 32.26 13.96
C ILE A 138 4.44 31.81 12.88
N LYS A 139 5.73 31.82 13.20
CA LYS A 139 6.78 31.37 12.27
C LYS A 139 6.54 29.94 11.80
N MET A 140 6.32 29.01 12.72
CA MET A 140 6.10 27.60 12.40
C MET A 140 4.87 27.37 11.50
N LYS A 141 3.76 28.06 11.77
CA LYS A 141 2.52 27.93 10.99
C LYS A 141 2.67 28.52 9.59
N ARG A 142 3.33 29.68 9.46
CA ARG A 142 3.62 30.30 8.16
C ARG A 142 4.58 29.48 7.32
N GLU A 143 5.71 29.05 7.87
CA GLU A 143 6.67 28.19 7.16
C GLU A 143 5.98 26.92 6.64
N LEU A 144 5.10 26.33 7.45
CA LEU A 144 4.34 25.15 7.03
C LEU A 144 3.34 25.45 5.91
N TYR A 145 2.67 26.59 5.95
CA TYR A 145 1.77 27.04 4.88
C TYR A 145 2.55 27.23 3.57
N ASP A 146 3.68 27.92 3.64
CA ASP A 146 4.56 28.18 2.49
C ASP A 146 5.09 26.87 1.89
N ASP A 147 5.51 25.91 2.71
CA ASP A 147 5.96 24.58 2.27
C ASP A 147 4.86 23.83 1.50
N VAL A 148 3.62 23.85 2.00
CA VAL A 148 2.48 23.19 1.34
C VAL A 148 2.16 23.89 0.01
N LEU A 149 2.10 25.23 0.02
CA LEU A 149 1.82 26.03 -1.16
C LEU A 149 2.86 25.80 -2.25
N ASP A 150 4.15 25.81 -1.90
CA ASP A 150 5.25 25.55 -2.84
C ASP A 150 5.21 24.13 -3.40
N PHE A 151 4.90 23.14 -2.57
CA PHE A 151 4.72 21.76 -3.03
C PHE A 151 3.57 21.65 -4.04
N GLN A 152 2.40 22.23 -3.74
CA GLN A 152 1.25 22.16 -4.63
C GLN A 152 1.46 22.97 -5.91
N ARG A 153 2.10 24.14 -5.82
CA ARG A 153 2.45 24.94 -7.00
C ARG A 153 3.31 24.16 -8.00
N LYS A 154 4.24 23.34 -7.52
CA LYS A 154 5.11 22.50 -8.37
C LYS A 154 4.41 21.27 -8.95
N ASN A 155 3.48 20.65 -8.22
CA ASN A 155 2.91 19.35 -8.59
C ASN A 155 1.49 19.40 -9.18
N LEU A 156 0.67 20.36 -8.74
CA LEU A 156 -0.74 20.50 -9.11
C LEU A 156 -1.04 21.85 -9.79
N GLY A 157 -0.22 22.88 -9.54
CA GLY A 157 -0.53 24.27 -9.84
C GLY A 157 -1.41 24.90 -8.76
N SER A 158 -1.21 26.19 -8.50
CA SER A 158 -1.96 26.96 -7.49
C SER A 158 -2.26 28.35 -8.03
N GLU A 159 -3.44 28.48 -8.61
CA GLU A 159 -3.93 29.69 -9.27
C GLU A 159 -4.46 30.72 -8.25
N SER A 160 -4.18 31.99 -8.53
CA SER A 160 -4.84 33.13 -7.89
C SER A 160 -6.30 33.25 -8.34
N LEU A 161 -7.11 34.03 -7.61
CA LEU A 161 -8.50 34.27 -7.97
C LEU A 161 -8.65 34.79 -9.41
N THR A 162 -7.80 35.73 -9.82
CA THR A 162 -7.80 36.28 -11.19
C THR A 162 -7.47 35.24 -12.25
N GLU A 163 -6.53 34.33 -11.96
CA GLU A 163 -6.17 33.23 -12.87
C GLU A 163 -7.32 32.23 -12.98
N LEU A 164 -7.94 31.85 -11.84
CA LEU A 164 -9.10 30.96 -11.79
C LEU A 164 -10.27 31.50 -12.63
N MET A 165 -10.63 32.77 -12.47
CA MET A 165 -11.75 33.38 -13.18
C MET A 165 -11.49 33.60 -14.68
N LYS A 166 -10.24 33.47 -15.13
CA LYS A 166 -9.86 33.46 -16.56
C LYS A 166 -9.90 32.07 -17.18
N MET A 167 -9.98 31.01 -16.39
CA MET A 167 -10.02 29.64 -16.91
C MET A 167 -11.30 29.43 -17.71
N LYS A 168 -11.24 28.55 -18.71
CA LYS A 168 -12.43 28.14 -19.44
C LYS A 168 -13.34 27.34 -18.51
N SER A 169 -14.56 27.83 -18.31
CA SER A 169 -15.55 27.19 -17.47
C SER A 169 -16.86 26.97 -18.22
N LYS A 170 -17.47 25.80 -18.03
CA LYS A 170 -18.84 25.52 -18.54
C LYS A 170 -19.91 26.36 -17.85
N TRP A 171 -19.58 26.94 -16.68
CA TRP A 171 -20.45 27.78 -15.87
C TRP A 171 -19.98 29.25 -15.84
N ALA A 172 -19.31 29.70 -16.91
CA ALA A 172 -18.93 31.10 -17.04
C ALA A 172 -20.17 32.01 -16.95
N LEU A 173 -20.06 33.14 -16.23
CA LEU A 173 -21.20 34.03 -15.93
C LEU A 173 -21.92 34.53 -17.21
N ASN A 174 -21.15 34.83 -18.25
CA ASN A 174 -21.64 35.29 -19.56
C ASN A 174 -21.73 34.14 -20.59
N GLY A 175 -21.64 32.89 -20.13
CA GLY A 175 -21.73 31.70 -20.96
C GLY A 175 -23.17 31.30 -21.28
N PRO A 176 -23.37 30.36 -22.22
CA PRO A 176 -24.70 29.90 -22.64
C PRO A 176 -25.42 29.05 -21.57
N ASN A 177 -24.67 28.45 -20.64
CA ASN A 177 -25.19 27.53 -19.63
C ASN A 177 -25.11 28.18 -18.23
N LYS A 178 -26.22 28.21 -17.51
CA LYS A 178 -26.26 28.63 -16.10
C LYS A 178 -26.57 27.42 -15.22
N PRO A 179 -25.77 27.15 -14.17
CA PRO A 179 -26.00 26.00 -13.31
C PRO A 179 -27.21 26.23 -12.41
N LYS A 180 -27.98 25.18 -12.16
CA LYS A 180 -28.90 25.15 -11.03
C LYS A 180 -28.09 24.91 -9.76
N ILE A 181 -28.26 25.78 -8.77
CA ILE A 181 -27.58 25.67 -7.47
C ILE A 181 -28.63 25.60 -6.37
N THR A 182 -28.61 24.51 -5.59
CA THR A 182 -29.38 24.42 -4.35
C THR A 182 -28.49 24.77 -3.18
N VAL A 183 -28.88 25.80 -2.41
CA VAL A 183 -28.18 26.23 -1.21
C VAL A 183 -28.90 25.63 0.00
N ILE A 184 -28.16 25.05 0.93
CA ILE A 184 -28.68 24.42 2.15
C ILE A 184 -28.10 25.15 3.35
N LEU A 185 -28.97 25.79 4.12
CA LEU A 185 -28.62 26.54 5.32
C LEU A 185 -29.02 25.73 6.54
N ASN A 186 -28.05 25.22 7.29
CA ASN A 186 -28.32 24.40 8.46
C ASN A 186 -28.29 25.23 9.75
N HIS A 187 -29.46 25.55 10.30
CA HIS A 187 -29.62 26.40 11.48
C HIS A 187 -29.96 25.61 12.75
N PHE A 188 -29.32 25.99 13.86
CA PHE A 188 -29.67 25.44 15.18
C PHE A 188 -30.00 26.51 16.21
N LYS A 189 -29.08 27.43 16.53
CA LYS A 189 -29.28 28.43 17.60
C LYS A 189 -28.88 29.86 17.21
N ARG A 190 -28.17 30.05 16.10
CA ARG A 190 -27.66 31.35 15.67
C ARG A 190 -28.75 32.27 15.15
N LYS A 191 -28.48 33.57 15.18
CA LYS A 191 -29.38 34.65 14.72
C LYS A 191 -28.83 35.33 13.47
N THR A 192 -28.51 34.53 12.47
CA THR A 192 -27.80 34.93 11.24
C THR A 192 -28.59 34.65 9.97
N LEU A 193 -29.77 34.00 10.08
CA LEU A 193 -30.56 33.55 8.93
C LEU A 193 -30.91 34.70 7.99
N CYS A 194 -31.30 35.87 8.52
CA CYS A 194 -31.60 37.03 7.70
C CYS A 194 -30.39 37.49 6.88
N ALA A 195 -29.22 37.63 7.50
CA ALA A 195 -28.01 38.02 6.79
C ALA A 195 -27.63 37.02 5.69
N GLN A 196 -27.81 35.72 5.94
CA GLN A 196 -27.61 34.69 4.92
C GLN A 196 -28.61 34.81 3.77
N LEU A 197 -29.91 34.95 4.05
CA LEU A 197 -30.95 35.07 3.02
C LEU A 197 -30.80 36.36 2.21
N ASP A 198 -30.55 37.50 2.87
CA ASP A 198 -30.28 38.78 2.22
C ASP A 198 -29.08 38.68 1.28
N SER A 199 -27.98 38.07 1.72
CA SER A 199 -26.81 37.88 0.86
C SER A 199 -27.11 36.97 -0.33
N LEU A 200 -27.81 35.85 -0.09
CA LEU A 200 -28.13 34.88 -1.14
C LEU A 200 -29.05 35.47 -2.22
N LEU A 201 -30.02 36.29 -1.82
CA LEU A 201 -30.93 36.98 -2.75
C LEU A 201 -30.20 38.01 -3.64
N HIS A 202 -29.07 38.55 -3.16
CA HIS A 202 -28.25 39.51 -3.88
C HIS A 202 -27.01 38.90 -4.55
N GLN A 203 -26.93 37.58 -4.69
CA GLN A 203 -25.83 36.93 -5.40
C GLN A 203 -25.79 37.36 -6.87
N THR A 204 -24.59 37.58 -7.40
CA THR A 204 -24.40 37.91 -8.81
C THR A 204 -24.78 36.76 -9.74
N LEU A 205 -24.61 35.52 -9.28
CA LEU A 205 -25.21 34.31 -9.86
C LEU A 205 -26.36 33.86 -8.95
N PRO A 206 -27.62 33.95 -9.39
CA PRO A 206 -28.75 33.59 -8.55
C PRO A 206 -28.78 32.09 -8.24
N PHE A 207 -29.23 31.72 -7.05
CA PHE A 207 -29.52 30.33 -6.69
C PHE A 207 -30.82 29.83 -7.35
N HIS A 208 -30.95 28.51 -7.45
CA HIS A 208 -32.17 27.83 -7.90
C HIS A 208 -33.14 27.60 -6.74
N HIS A 209 -32.64 27.04 -5.63
CA HIS A 209 -33.39 26.85 -4.39
C HIS A 209 -32.53 27.18 -3.16
N VAL A 210 -33.18 27.64 -2.09
CA VAL A 210 -32.60 27.71 -0.74
C VAL A 210 -33.44 26.83 0.18
N TRP A 211 -32.81 25.87 0.84
CA TRP A 211 -33.43 25.02 1.85
C TRP A 211 -32.89 25.40 3.22
N VAL A 212 -33.74 26.00 4.04
CA VAL A 212 -33.44 26.34 5.43
C VAL A 212 -33.80 25.14 6.30
N LEU A 213 -32.80 24.52 6.92
CA LEU A 213 -32.95 23.35 7.76
C LEU A 213 -32.94 23.74 9.24
N ALA A 214 -33.92 23.27 10.01
CA ALA A 214 -34.01 23.43 11.45
C ALA A 214 -34.32 22.08 12.13
N PHE A 215 -33.29 21.25 12.31
CA PHE A 215 -33.42 19.91 12.91
C PHE A 215 -33.17 19.95 14.41
N GLY A 216 -34.21 19.66 15.20
CA GLY A 216 -34.17 19.73 16.66
C GLY A 216 -33.84 21.12 17.23
N SER A 217 -33.92 22.17 16.40
CA SER A 217 -33.58 23.54 16.79
C SER A 217 -34.60 24.07 17.81
N PRO A 218 -34.15 24.67 18.93
CA PRO A 218 -35.05 25.37 19.84
C PRO A 218 -35.61 26.66 19.24
N ASN A 219 -35.00 27.17 18.15
CA ASN A 219 -35.41 28.40 17.47
C ASN A 219 -36.28 28.14 16.23
N GLU A 220 -36.77 26.91 16.04
CA GLU A 220 -37.52 26.50 14.84
C GLU A 220 -38.66 27.47 14.48
N ALA A 221 -39.47 27.88 15.44
CA ALA A 221 -40.60 28.78 15.18
C ALA A 221 -40.16 30.18 14.70
N SER A 222 -39.06 30.71 15.24
CA SER A 222 -38.49 31.98 14.79
C SER A 222 -37.90 31.84 13.38
N LEU A 223 -37.11 30.79 13.14
CA LEU A 223 -36.50 30.51 11.83
C LEU A 223 -37.55 30.28 10.73
N ARG A 224 -38.66 29.61 11.05
CA ARG A 224 -39.80 29.42 10.15
C ARG A 224 -40.45 30.76 9.79
N ARG A 225 -40.68 31.61 10.80
CA ARG A 225 -41.27 32.94 10.60
C ARG A 225 -40.40 33.82 9.71
N ILE A 226 -39.09 33.84 9.97
CA ILE A 226 -38.10 34.54 9.14
C ILE A 226 -38.13 34.01 7.70
N SER A 227 -38.07 32.69 7.50
CA SER A 227 -38.09 32.11 6.16
C SER A 227 -39.37 32.49 5.38
N GLY A 228 -40.51 32.53 6.08
CA GLY A 228 -41.80 32.92 5.48
C GLY A 228 -41.92 34.42 5.15
N SER A 229 -41.24 35.31 5.88
CA SER A 229 -41.35 36.76 5.67
C SER A 229 -40.72 37.24 4.35
N TYR A 230 -39.77 36.47 3.79
CA TYR A 230 -39.13 36.82 2.52
C TYR A 230 -40.05 36.60 1.30
N ASN A 231 -41.12 35.80 1.44
CA ASN A 231 -42.11 35.54 0.40
C ASN A 231 -41.51 35.21 -1.00
N ASP A 232 -40.44 34.41 -1.03
CA ASP A 232 -39.79 33.93 -2.26
C ASP A 232 -40.05 32.43 -2.43
N SER A 233 -40.65 32.03 -3.55
CA SER A 233 -41.02 30.64 -3.83
C SER A 233 -39.82 29.70 -3.96
N ARG A 234 -38.60 30.23 -4.11
CA ARG A 234 -37.36 29.45 -4.16
C ARG A 234 -36.83 29.11 -2.76
N ILE A 235 -37.32 29.76 -1.72
CA ILE A 235 -36.93 29.51 -0.32
C ILE A 235 -37.91 28.51 0.28
N SER A 236 -37.39 27.41 0.83
CA SER A 236 -38.18 26.39 1.52
C SER A 236 -37.65 26.15 2.92
N PHE A 237 -38.55 25.97 3.88
CA PHE A 237 -38.21 25.67 5.26
C PHE A 237 -38.49 24.20 5.56
N ILE A 238 -37.48 23.49 6.05
CA ILE A 238 -37.56 22.07 6.39
C ILE A 238 -37.13 21.92 7.85
N SER A 239 -38.01 21.35 8.67
CA SER A 239 -37.75 21.15 10.09
C SER A 239 -38.05 19.73 10.51
N SER A 240 -37.42 19.30 11.61
CA SER A 240 -37.74 18.06 12.29
C SER A 240 -37.65 18.28 13.78
N ASN A 241 -38.50 17.61 14.54
CA ASN A 241 -38.34 17.50 15.99
C ASN A 241 -37.13 16.63 16.37
N TYR A 242 -36.65 15.77 15.46
CA TYR A 242 -35.45 14.99 15.64
C TYR A 242 -34.21 15.78 15.19
N ASP A 243 -33.15 15.71 15.98
CA ASP A 243 -31.86 16.35 15.69
C ASP A 243 -30.95 15.40 14.90
N PHE A 244 -30.89 15.58 13.58
CA PHE A 244 -30.02 14.83 12.67
C PHE A 244 -28.54 15.25 12.72
N LYS A 245 -28.17 16.13 13.67
CA LYS A 245 -26.80 16.61 13.90
C LYS A 245 -26.18 17.15 12.60
N TYR A 246 -24.89 16.86 12.40
CA TYR A 246 -24.12 17.42 11.29
C TYR A 246 -24.36 16.72 9.93
N TYR A 247 -24.78 15.45 9.92
CA TYR A 247 -24.98 14.69 8.68
C TYR A 247 -26.33 14.98 8.00
N GLY A 248 -27.34 15.45 8.75
CA GLY A 248 -28.69 15.69 8.23
C GLY A 248 -28.72 16.61 7.00
N ARG A 249 -27.91 17.67 7.00
CA ARG A 249 -27.80 18.62 5.88
C ARG A 249 -27.31 17.97 4.58
N PHE A 250 -26.38 17.02 4.68
CA PHE A 250 -25.89 16.26 3.51
C PHE A 250 -26.89 15.18 3.07
N GLN A 251 -27.67 14.63 4.00
CA GLN A 251 -28.70 13.65 3.66
C GLN A 251 -29.83 14.31 2.85
N ILE A 252 -30.26 15.51 3.23
CA ILE A 252 -31.25 16.27 2.46
C ILE A 252 -30.70 16.67 1.10
N ALA A 253 -29.41 17.03 1.00
CA ALA A 253 -28.77 17.37 -0.27
C ALA A 253 -28.91 16.29 -1.35
N LEU A 254 -29.11 15.01 -0.99
CA LEU A 254 -29.36 13.93 -1.95
C LEU A 254 -30.67 14.07 -2.73
N GLN A 255 -31.63 14.87 -2.25
CA GLN A 255 -32.94 15.06 -2.88
C GLN A 255 -32.95 16.20 -3.91
N THR A 256 -31.84 16.89 -4.12
CA THR A 256 -31.80 18.02 -5.03
C THR A 256 -31.77 17.58 -6.50
N GLU A 257 -32.49 18.31 -7.34
CA GLU A 257 -32.45 18.17 -8.81
C GLU A 257 -31.45 19.16 -9.46
N ALA A 258 -30.68 19.88 -8.64
CA ALA A 258 -29.72 20.88 -9.08
C ALA A 258 -28.39 20.26 -9.57
N ASP A 259 -27.65 20.97 -10.41
CA ASP A 259 -26.34 20.54 -10.89
C ASP A 259 -25.29 20.58 -9.76
N LEU A 260 -25.42 21.59 -8.89
CA LEU A 260 -24.48 21.93 -7.82
C LEU A 260 -25.23 22.16 -6.51
N VAL A 261 -24.56 21.88 -5.40
CA VAL A 261 -25.08 22.10 -4.04
C VAL A 261 -24.10 22.95 -3.26
N TYR A 262 -24.63 23.92 -2.52
CA TYR A 262 -23.86 24.72 -1.56
C TYR A 262 -24.39 24.53 -0.14
N ILE A 263 -23.61 23.92 0.73
CA ILE A 263 -24.01 23.62 2.11
C ILE A 263 -23.24 24.55 3.04
N LEU A 264 -23.97 25.25 3.92
CA LEU A 264 -23.43 26.26 4.82
C LEU A 264 -23.85 26.00 6.27
N ASP A 265 -22.90 26.18 7.19
CA ASP A 265 -23.18 26.32 8.62
C ASP A 265 -23.90 27.65 8.92
N ASP A 266 -24.51 27.76 10.09
CA ASP A 266 -25.28 28.94 10.52
C ASP A 266 -24.43 30.13 10.94
N ASP A 267 -23.11 30.08 10.76
CA ASP A 267 -22.19 31.18 11.05
C ASP A 267 -21.42 31.66 9.81
N MET A 268 -21.85 31.25 8.61
CA MET A 268 -21.23 31.60 7.34
C MET A 268 -22.11 32.55 6.52
N ILE A 269 -21.70 33.81 6.34
CA ILE A 269 -22.44 34.78 5.50
C ILE A 269 -21.66 34.99 4.19
N PRO A 270 -21.98 34.27 3.10
CA PRO A 270 -21.22 34.38 1.85
C PRO A 270 -21.29 35.81 1.30
N GLY A 271 -20.23 36.31 0.68
CA GLY A 271 -20.28 37.54 -0.11
C GLY A 271 -21.08 37.34 -1.41
N LYS A 272 -21.56 38.42 -2.03
CA LYS A 272 -22.46 38.35 -3.21
C LYS A 272 -21.83 37.72 -4.45
N LYS A 273 -20.50 37.59 -4.51
CA LYS A 273 -19.77 36.96 -5.63
C LYS A 273 -19.44 35.49 -5.38
N MET A 274 -19.84 34.91 -4.24
CA MET A 274 -19.44 33.55 -3.89
C MET A 274 -20.00 32.49 -4.82
N LEU A 275 -21.30 32.52 -5.14
CA LEU A 275 -21.90 31.51 -6.02
C LEU A 275 -21.30 31.54 -7.42
N GLN A 276 -21.06 32.72 -7.99
CA GLN A 276 -20.42 32.83 -9.31
C GLN A 276 -18.99 32.27 -9.31
N MET A 277 -18.21 32.51 -8.24
CA MET A 277 -16.83 32.07 -8.15
C MET A 277 -16.76 30.55 -8.01
N LEU A 278 -17.51 30.00 -7.06
CA LEU A 278 -17.57 28.56 -6.81
C LEU A 278 -18.08 27.80 -8.03
N ALA A 279 -19.16 28.27 -8.65
CA ALA A 279 -19.71 27.66 -9.86
C ALA A 279 -18.72 27.73 -11.03
N HIS A 280 -18.08 28.89 -11.24
CA HIS A 280 -17.09 29.04 -12.30
C HIS A 280 -15.94 28.04 -12.11
N VAL A 281 -15.34 27.97 -10.93
CA VAL A 281 -14.22 27.07 -10.63
C VAL A 281 -14.64 25.60 -10.78
N ALA A 282 -15.78 25.19 -10.21
CA ALA A 282 -16.34 23.84 -10.37
C ALA A 282 -16.71 23.50 -11.84
N GLY A 283 -16.83 24.51 -12.70
CA GLY A 283 -17.07 24.34 -14.13
C GLY A 283 -15.80 24.23 -14.98
N THR A 284 -14.61 24.34 -14.37
CA THR A 284 -13.33 24.16 -15.05
C THR A 284 -12.93 22.68 -15.11
N GLU A 285 -12.26 22.28 -16.19
CA GLU A 285 -11.75 20.90 -16.35
C GLU A 285 -10.84 20.46 -15.19
N LYS A 286 -10.04 21.40 -14.64
CA LYS A 286 -9.12 21.11 -13.54
C LYS A 286 -9.83 20.83 -12.22
N TYR A 287 -10.93 21.52 -11.93
CA TYR A 287 -11.58 21.51 -10.62
C TYR A 287 -13.00 20.92 -10.63
N GLU A 288 -13.48 20.36 -11.74
CA GLU A 288 -14.82 19.79 -11.81
C GLU A 288 -15.06 18.60 -10.87
N ASN A 289 -14.01 17.85 -10.56
CA ASN A 289 -14.06 16.72 -9.63
C ASN A 289 -13.51 17.13 -8.25
N SER A 290 -14.18 18.09 -7.61
CA SER A 290 -13.75 18.62 -6.32
C SER A 290 -14.92 19.05 -5.43
N VAL A 291 -14.61 19.20 -4.14
CA VAL A 291 -15.41 20.00 -3.20
C VAL A 291 -14.63 21.28 -2.91
N LEU A 292 -15.33 22.40 -3.06
CA LEU A 292 -14.81 23.75 -2.94
C LEU A 292 -15.40 24.40 -1.69
N GLY A 293 -14.61 25.21 -0.99
CA GLY A 293 -15.08 25.93 0.19
C GLY A 293 -14.19 27.14 0.50
N SER A 294 -14.56 27.85 1.57
CA SER A 294 -13.78 29.01 2.04
C SER A 294 -12.92 28.72 3.26
N ILE A 295 -13.14 27.58 3.92
CA ILE A 295 -12.44 27.19 5.14
C ILE A 295 -12.02 25.72 5.03
N GLY A 296 -10.79 25.43 5.42
CA GLY A 296 -10.24 24.08 5.38
C GLY A 296 -9.22 23.78 6.47
N ARG A 297 -8.82 22.51 6.54
CA ARG A 297 -7.89 21.98 7.51
C ARG A 297 -6.82 21.15 6.83
N ILE A 298 -5.58 21.33 7.26
CA ILE A 298 -4.48 20.41 7.00
C ILE A 298 -4.17 19.69 8.31
N LEU A 299 -4.22 18.37 8.26
CA LEU A 299 -4.06 17.46 9.39
C LEU A 299 -2.62 17.41 9.89
N PRO A 300 -2.41 16.88 11.11
CA PRO A 300 -1.10 16.80 11.72
C PRO A 300 -0.05 15.99 10.95
N PHE A 301 1.19 16.44 11.09
CA PHE A 301 2.39 15.83 10.54
C PHE A 301 2.90 14.75 11.49
N ARG A 302 3.50 13.70 10.93
CA ARG A 302 4.19 12.68 11.73
C ARG A 302 5.36 13.31 12.50
N GLN A 303 5.44 13.02 13.78
CA GLN A 303 6.52 13.47 14.66
C GLN A 303 7.82 12.69 14.43
N ARG A 304 8.92 13.18 15.01
CA ARG A 304 10.25 12.54 14.93
C ARG A 304 10.27 11.13 15.54
N ASP A 305 9.40 10.86 16.51
CA ASP A 305 9.24 9.55 17.15
C ASP A 305 8.27 8.61 16.39
N PHE A 306 7.93 8.95 15.14
CA PHE A 306 7.01 8.21 14.27
C PHE A 306 5.55 8.21 14.73
N THR A 307 5.17 8.99 15.75
CA THR A 307 3.77 9.11 16.19
C THR A 307 3.01 10.19 15.43
N PHE A 308 1.69 10.06 15.41
CA PHE A 308 0.79 11.06 14.86
C PHE A 308 0.07 11.78 16.01
N PRO A 309 0.32 13.08 16.22
CA PRO A 309 -0.27 13.80 17.34
C PRO A 309 -1.73 14.10 17.05
N SER A 310 -2.50 14.43 18.08
CA SER A 310 -3.83 15.00 17.88
C SER A 310 -3.74 16.33 17.15
N TYR A 311 -4.74 16.65 16.35
CA TYR A 311 -4.84 17.97 15.72
C TYR A 311 -5.16 19.10 16.70
N ARG A 312 -5.58 18.77 17.95
CA ARG A 312 -5.99 19.76 18.97
C ARG A 312 -5.71 19.39 20.45
N LYS A 313 -4.68 18.59 20.77
CA LYS A 313 -4.48 18.16 22.17
C LYS A 313 -4.29 19.36 23.12
N PHE A 314 -5.12 19.41 24.19
CA PHE A 314 -5.11 20.46 25.20
C PHE A 314 -3.71 20.61 25.81
N ARG A 315 -3.15 21.84 25.81
CA ARG A 315 -1.78 22.20 26.21
C ARG A 315 -0.63 21.65 25.35
N SER A 316 -0.91 20.96 24.24
CA SER A 316 0.12 20.67 23.23
C SER A 316 -0.20 21.41 21.93
N LYS A 317 0.78 22.15 21.44
CA LYS A 317 0.78 22.90 20.18
C LYS A 317 -0.05 22.19 19.11
N GLU A 318 -1.09 22.87 18.61
CA GLU A 318 -1.89 22.39 17.48
C GLU A 318 -0.99 21.97 16.33
N ALA A 319 -1.03 20.69 15.96
CA ALA A 319 -0.31 20.17 14.82
C ALA A 319 -1.26 20.19 13.61
N GLY A 320 -0.92 20.94 12.56
CA GLY A 320 -1.79 21.15 11.39
C GLY A 320 -2.05 22.63 11.10
N LEU A 321 -2.85 22.93 10.08
CA LEU A 321 -3.25 24.30 9.71
C LEU A 321 -4.78 24.43 9.67
N TYR A 322 -5.29 25.54 10.18
CA TYR A 322 -6.58 26.06 9.74
C TYR A 322 -6.35 26.96 8.54
N LEU A 323 -7.24 27.00 7.57
CA LEU A 323 -7.04 27.84 6.40
C LEU A 323 -8.35 28.50 5.99
N PRO A 324 -8.39 29.85 5.89
CA PRO A 324 -7.36 30.78 6.34
C PRO A 324 -7.17 30.75 7.88
N ASP A 325 -6.03 31.24 8.36
CA ASP A 325 -5.71 31.34 9.80
C ASP A 325 -5.35 32.77 10.19
N PRO A 326 -6.34 33.67 10.35
CA PRO A 326 -6.07 35.07 10.69
C PRO A 326 -5.34 35.24 12.03
N ALA A 327 -5.43 34.27 12.95
CA ALA A 327 -4.72 34.30 14.23
C ALA A 327 -3.19 34.23 14.06
N TYR A 328 -2.71 33.68 12.95
CA TYR A 328 -1.29 33.61 12.58
C TYR A 328 -0.98 34.37 11.28
N ASP A 329 -1.86 35.31 10.89
CA ASP A 329 -1.76 36.12 9.67
C ASP A 329 -1.61 35.28 8.38
N ILE A 330 -2.36 34.19 8.26
CA ILE A 330 -2.42 33.37 7.05
C ILE A 330 -3.72 33.70 6.30
N THR A 331 -3.59 34.39 5.17
CA THR A 331 -4.65 34.61 4.19
C THR A 331 -4.33 33.86 2.90
N LEU A 332 -5.36 33.38 2.20
CA LEU A 332 -5.18 32.64 0.94
C LEU A 332 -5.41 33.56 -0.25
N ASP A 333 -4.33 33.89 -0.95
CA ASP A 333 -4.34 34.60 -2.24
C ASP A 333 -4.36 33.63 -3.44
N ARG A 334 -4.12 32.33 -3.17
CA ARG A 334 -4.16 31.25 -4.16
C ARG A 334 -4.97 30.06 -3.67
N ILE A 335 -5.53 29.30 -4.61
CA ILE A 335 -6.26 28.07 -4.31
C ILE A 335 -5.32 27.03 -3.72
N LEU A 336 -5.77 26.39 -2.65
CA LEU A 336 -4.99 25.38 -1.95
C LEU A 336 -5.83 24.13 -1.73
N GLN A 337 -5.27 22.97 -2.07
CA GLN A 337 -5.85 21.70 -1.68
C GLN A 337 -5.60 21.47 -0.19
N VAL A 338 -6.64 21.12 0.53
CA VAL A 338 -6.59 20.80 1.96
C VAL A 338 -6.95 19.34 2.18
N ASP A 339 -6.84 18.86 3.40
CA ASP A 339 -7.32 17.52 3.72
C ASP A 339 -8.85 17.52 3.71
N PHE A 340 -9.47 18.39 4.49
CA PHE A 340 -10.92 18.54 4.50
C PHE A 340 -11.36 19.98 4.66
N LEU A 341 -12.57 20.28 4.18
CA LEU A 341 -13.21 21.59 4.31
C LEU A 341 -14.06 21.66 5.57
N SER A 342 -14.28 22.86 6.10
CA SER A 342 -15.15 23.10 7.25
C SER A 342 -16.13 24.23 6.95
N SER A 343 -17.32 24.18 7.55
CA SER A 343 -18.36 25.21 7.53
C SER A 343 -18.99 25.59 6.18
N SER A 344 -18.35 25.27 5.06
CA SER A 344 -18.80 25.59 3.71
C SER A 344 -18.35 24.51 2.72
N TRP A 345 -19.30 23.90 2.01
CA TRP A 345 -19.05 22.86 1.01
C TRP A 345 -19.86 23.09 -0.26
N PHE A 346 -19.16 23.30 -1.37
CA PHE A 346 -19.72 23.47 -2.71
C PHE A 346 -19.22 22.37 -3.62
N LEU A 347 -20.13 21.57 -4.19
CA LEU A 347 -19.79 20.43 -5.02
C LEU A 347 -20.93 20.07 -5.97
N SER A 348 -20.65 19.21 -6.95
CA SER A 348 -21.72 18.60 -7.74
C SER A 348 -22.65 17.78 -6.86
N ALA A 349 -23.96 17.85 -7.13
CA ALA A 349 -24.97 17.07 -6.42
C ALA A 349 -24.65 15.55 -6.45
N GLU A 350 -24.04 15.06 -7.53
CA GLU A 350 -23.61 13.67 -7.66
C GLU A 350 -22.53 13.26 -6.65
N LEU A 351 -21.64 14.18 -6.28
CA LEU A 351 -20.54 13.91 -5.35
C LEU A 351 -21.02 13.77 -3.90
N VAL A 352 -22.17 14.35 -3.53
CA VAL A 352 -22.77 14.21 -2.19
C VAL A 352 -23.01 12.74 -1.84
N LYS A 353 -23.35 11.92 -2.84
CA LYS A 353 -23.58 10.46 -2.68
C LYS A 353 -22.38 9.75 -2.09
N ALA A 354 -21.16 10.26 -2.30
CA ALA A 354 -19.93 9.64 -1.81
C ALA A 354 -19.89 9.55 -0.27
N LEU A 355 -20.45 10.53 0.44
CA LEU A 355 -20.47 10.57 1.91
C LEU A 355 -21.07 9.31 2.54
N PHE A 356 -22.00 8.66 1.83
CA PHE A 356 -22.80 7.55 2.31
C PHE A 356 -22.41 6.20 1.69
N ILE A 357 -21.29 6.11 0.96
CA ILE A 357 -20.77 4.83 0.46
C ILE A 357 -20.35 3.94 1.64
N GLU A 358 -19.57 4.49 2.58
CA GLU A 358 -19.27 3.87 3.86
C GLU A 358 -20.10 4.47 4.99
N LYS A 359 -20.52 3.63 5.94
CA LYS A 359 -21.10 4.09 7.19
C LYS A 359 -20.06 4.93 7.96
N PRO A 360 -20.37 6.17 8.36
CA PRO A 360 -19.43 6.97 9.14
C PRO A 360 -19.17 6.34 10.50
N PHE A 361 -17.99 6.63 11.06
CA PHE A 361 -17.59 6.16 12.40
C PHE A 361 -18.59 6.61 13.48
N THR A 362 -19.14 7.81 13.33
CA THR A 362 -20.20 8.36 14.16
C THR A 362 -21.05 9.33 13.34
N PHE A 363 -22.32 9.49 13.71
CA PHE A 363 -23.18 10.56 13.19
C PHE A 363 -23.13 11.84 14.05
N ALA A 364 -22.41 11.81 15.17
CA ALA A 364 -22.37 12.91 16.13
C ALA A 364 -21.45 14.08 15.70
N THR A 365 -20.44 13.84 14.86
CA THR A 365 -19.49 14.84 14.32
C THR A 365 -18.61 14.18 13.23
N GLY A 366 -17.80 14.97 12.52
CA GLY A 366 -16.75 14.45 11.64
C GLY A 366 -17.21 14.16 10.21
N GLU A 367 -18.39 14.66 9.86
CA GLU A 367 -18.98 14.66 8.52
C GLU A 367 -18.08 15.32 7.48
N ASP A 368 -17.35 16.35 7.90
CA ASP A 368 -16.45 17.14 7.09
C ASP A 368 -15.24 16.31 6.61
N LEU A 369 -14.55 15.67 7.55
CA LEU A 369 -13.47 14.74 7.28
C LEU A 369 -13.96 13.50 6.52
N HIS A 370 -15.12 12.95 6.91
CA HIS A 370 -15.70 11.77 6.24
C HIS A 370 -16.00 12.06 4.78
N LEU A 371 -16.57 13.23 4.47
CA LEU A 371 -16.86 13.65 3.09
C LEU A 371 -15.59 13.65 2.25
N SER A 372 -14.56 14.38 2.70
CA SER A 372 -13.30 14.51 1.97
C SER A 372 -12.58 13.17 1.81
N TYR A 373 -12.63 12.31 2.84
CA TYR A 373 -12.12 10.94 2.78
C TYR A 373 -12.84 10.10 1.71
N GLN A 374 -14.16 10.05 1.75
CA GLN A 374 -14.97 9.25 0.82
C GLN A 374 -14.83 9.75 -0.63
N LEU A 375 -14.80 11.07 -0.82
CA LEU A 375 -14.55 11.72 -2.11
C LEU A 375 -13.19 11.32 -2.68
N GLN A 376 -12.13 11.39 -1.88
CA GLN A 376 -10.79 11.00 -2.32
C GLN A 376 -10.73 9.49 -2.63
N LYS A 377 -11.27 8.65 -1.74
CA LYS A 377 -11.19 7.19 -1.80
C LYS A 377 -11.97 6.58 -2.99
N TYR A 378 -13.15 7.11 -3.28
CA TYR A 378 -14.06 6.50 -4.27
C TYR A 378 -14.27 7.33 -5.52
N ARG A 379 -14.04 8.64 -5.48
CA ARG A 379 -14.23 9.55 -6.61
C ARG A 379 -12.94 10.19 -7.12
N ASN A 380 -11.81 9.96 -6.46
CA ASN A 380 -10.55 10.70 -6.71
C ASN A 380 -10.76 12.23 -6.67
N ALA A 381 -11.73 12.70 -5.88
CA ALA A 381 -12.05 14.12 -5.78
C ALA A 381 -11.25 14.79 -4.65
N GLY A 382 -10.82 16.03 -4.89
CA GLY A 382 -10.04 16.83 -3.93
C GLY A 382 -10.88 17.83 -3.15
N SER A 383 -10.37 18.29 -2.01
CA SER A 383 -10.96 19.37 -1.20
C SER A 383 -10.12 20.64 -1.33
N PHE A 384 -10.71 21.75 -1.74
CA PHE A 384 -9.97 22.99 -2.04
C PHE A 384 -10.57 24.20 -1.35
N VAL A 385 -9.70 25.01 -0.75
CA VAL A 385 -10.06 26.33 -0.24
C VAL A 385 -9.81 27.35 -1.34
N LEU A 386 -10.85 28.11 -1.71
CA LEU A 386 -10.74 29.15 -2.72
C LEU A 386 -10.02 30.39 -2.16
N PRO A 387 -9.21 31.07 -3.00
CA PRO A 387 -8.66 32.37 -2.65
C PRO A 387 -9.73 33.46 -2.72
N VAL A 388 -9.51 34.52 -1.95
CA VAL A 388 -10.39 35.70 -1.90
C VAL A 388 -9.60 36.94 -2.30
N ASP A 389 -10.29 37.98 -2.75
CA ASP A 389 -9.68 39.30 -2.90
C ASP A 389 -9.74 40.02 -1.53
N PRO A 390 -8.60 40.28 -0.88
CA PRO A 390 -8.59 40.91 0.44
C PRO A 390 -9.20 42.32 0.46
N ASN A 391 -9.33 42.97 -0.70
CA ASN A 391 -9.91 44.30 -0.83
C ASN A 391 -11.39 44.28 -1.24
N ASP A 392 -11.95 43.11 -1.56
CA ASP A 392 -13.34 42.95 -1.99
C ASP A 392 -14.06 41.90 -1.14
N LYS A 393 -14.75 42.36 -0.09
CA LYS A 393 -15.54 41.52 0.83
C LYS A 393 -16.60 40.67 0.15
N GLU A 394 -17.06 41.06 -1.05
CA GLU A 394 -18.06 40.30 -1.79
C GLU A 394 -17.52 38.96 -2.31
N THR A 395 -16.20 38.77 -2.31
CA THR A 395 -15.51 37.52 -2.71
C THR A 395 -15.26 36.53 -1.56
N TRP A 396 -15.65 36.86 -0.33
CA TRP A 396 -15.30 36.06 0.84
C TRP A 396 -16.42 35.09 1.22
N GLY A 397 -16.07 33.88 1.65
CA GLY A 397 -17.06 32.87 2.06
C GLY A 397 -17.79 33.18 3.36
N ASP A 398 -17.18 33.96 4.24
CA ASP A 398 -17.85 34.64 5.36
C ASP A 398 -17.46 36.12 5.30
N SER A 399 -18.32 36.98 4.78
CA SER A 399 -18.08 38.42 4.63
C SER A 399 -17.98 39.16 5.97
N GLU A 400 -18.46 38.55 7.06
CA GLU A 400 -18.47 39.16 8.39
C GLU A 400 -17.23 38.85 9.24
N HIS A 401 -16.49 37.76 8.97
CA HIS A 401 -15.22 37.40 9.63
C HIS A 401 -15.28 37.20 11.16
N ARG A 402 -16.47 37.06 11.74
CA ARG A 402 -16.64 37.22 13.20
C ARG A 402 -16.84 35.93 13.96
N LEU A 403 -17.37 34.87 13.34
CA LEU A 403 -17.79 33.64 14.06
C LEU A 403 -17.05 32.38 13.59
N ALA A 404 -16.89 32.18 12.29
CA ALA A 404 -16.31 30.96 11.73
C ALA A 404 -14.81 30.80 12.03
N TYR A 405 -14.10 31.88 12.37
CA TYR A 405 -12.66 31.87 12.63
C TYR A 405 -12.27 31.86 14.13
N VAL A 406 -13.21 31.54 15.01
CA VAL A 406 -12.93 31.41 16.45
C VAL A 406 -12.30 30.04 16.71
N SER A 407 -11.04 30.02 17.13
CA SER A 407 -10.25 28.80 17.40
C SER A 407 -10.86 27.88 18.48
N GLU A 408 -11.79 28.39 19.30
CA GLU A 408 -12.28 27.75 20.53
C GLU A 408 -13.61 26.97 20.39
N THR A 409 -14.34 27.06 19.28
CA THR A 409 -15.74 26.56 19.18
C THR A 409 -15.91 25.04 19.27
N THR A 410 -14.90 24.27 18.86
CA THR A 410 -14.95 22.79 18.84
C THR A 410 -14.57 22.16 20.19
N VAL A 411 -14.15 22.96 21.18
CA VAL A 411 -13.65 22.54 22.50
C VAL A 411 -14.75 22.53 23.56
N ILE A 412 -15.97 22.93 23.20
CA ILE A 412 -17.10 23.03 24.13
C ILE A 412 -17.49 21.64 24.67
N PHE A 413 -17.14 20.54 23.98
CA PHE A 413 -17.45 19.18 24.42
C PHE A 413 -16.21 18.29 24.52
N LYS A 414 -15.93 17.81 25.74
CA LYS A 414 -14.71 17.06 26.12
C LYS A 414 -14.38 15.84 25.24
N ASN A 415 -15.38 15.18 24.67
CA ASN A 415 -15.20 13.92 23.92
C ASN A 415 -15.15 14.10 22.39
N ILE A 416 -15.45 15.28 21.85
CA ILE A 416 -15.49 15.50 20.38
C ILE A 416 -14.11 15.37 19.76
N VAL A 417 -13.08 15.91 20.42
CA VAL A 417 -11.70 15.87 19.89
C VAL A 417 -11.24 14.43 19.73
N GLU A 418 -11.40 13.59 20.75
CA GLU A 418 -11.01 12.17 20.72
C GLU A 418 -11.68 11.39 19.59
N VAL A 419 -13.00 11.58 19.42
CA VAL A 419 -13.77 10.91 18.36
C VAL A 419 -13.26 11.28 16.97
N ARG A 420 -13.02 12.57 16.71
CA ARG A 420 -12.50 13.06 15.42
C ARG A 420 -11.07 12.59 15.16
N ASP A 421 -10.25 12.56 16.21
CA ASP A 421 -8.88 12.05 16.19
C ASP A 421 -8.82 10.57 15.77
N ASN A 422 -9.72 9.74 16.33
CA ASN A 422 -9.84 8.34 15.98
C ASN A 422 -10.35 8.14 14.54
N GLN A 423 -11.30 8.97 14.10
CA GLN A 423 -11.81 8.93 12.73
C GLN A 423 -10.75 9.29 11.70
N TRP A 424 -9.95 10.33 11.95
CA TRP A 424 -8.83 10.68 11.08
C TRP A 424 -7.77 9.59 11.02
N TRP A 425 -7.37 9.05 12.18
CA TRP A 425 -6.41 7.96 12.22
C TRP A 425 -6.90 6.76 11.40
N LYS A 426 -8.17 6.40 11.57
CA LYS A 426 -8.82 5.34 10.78
C LYS A 426 -8.79 5.63 9.28
N ALA A 427 -9.17 6.83 8.84
CA ALA A 427 -9.11 7.22 7.44
C ALA A 427 -7.68 7.06 6.87
N LEU A 428 -6.67 7.58 7.57
CA LEU A 428 -5.26 7.47 7.16
C LEU A 428 -4.81 6.01 7.07
N SER A 429 -5.14 5.19 8.07
CA SER A 429 -4.79 3.76 8.11
C SER A 429 -5.49 2.91 7.04
N THR A 430 -6.57 3.42 6.45
CA THR A 430 -7.34 2.77 5.38
C THR A 430 -7.06 3.36 4.00
N GLY A 431 -6.00 4.16 3.87
CA GLY A 431 -5.50 4.68 2.59
C GLY A 431 -5.88 6.14 2.26
N TYR A 432 -6.36 6.93 3.23
CA TYR A 432 -6.56 8.36 3.01
C TYR A 432 -5.22 9.10 2.89
N ILE A 433 -4.98 9.72 1.74
CA ILE A 433 -3.75 10.43 1.43
C ILE A 433 -3.92 11.86 1.90
N THR A 434 -3.35 12.18 3.07
CA THR A 434 -3.30 13.55 3.54
C THR A 434 -2.27 14.38 2.76
N GLN A 435 -2.35 15.70 2.84
CA GLN A 435 -1.36 16.62 2.26
C GLN A 435 0.05 16.29 2.76
N TRP A 436 0.17 15.94 4.05
CA TRP A 436 1.43 15.46 4.61
C TRP A 436 1.95 14.20 3.93
N ALA A 437 1.10 13.19 3.75
CA ALA A 437 1.49 11.93 3.12
C ALA A 437 1.86 12.12 1.63
N ALA A 438 1.21 13.08 0.96
CA ALA A 438 1.56 13.47 -0.41
C ALA A 438 2.93 14.16 -0.50
N MET A 439 3.25 15.07 0.44
CA MET A 439 4.54 15.76 0.51
C MET A 439 5.70 14.83 0.92
N TYR A 440 5.43 13.88 1.82
CA TYR A 440 6.45 13.02 2.42
C TYR A 440 6.09 11.53 2.34
N PRO A 441 5.97 10.94 1.14
CA PRO A 441 5.66 9.53 0.98
C PRO A 441 6.75 8.66 1.65
N GLN A 442 6.32 7.71 2.48
CA GLN A 442 7.22 6.89 3.27
C GLN A 442 7.63 5.62 2.54
N LYS A 443 8.71 5.67 1.75
CA LYS A 443 9.20 4.48 1.05
C LYS A 443 9.46 3.30 2.01
N ILE A 444 8.82 2.16 1.72
CA ILE A 444 9.06 0.87 2.37
C ILE A 444 9.48 -0.19 1.35
N ASP A 445 10.01 -1.32 1.82
CA ASP A 445 10.43 -2.42 0.96
C ASP A 445 9.26 -3.31 0.56
N ALA A 446 8.42 -3.69 1.53
CA ALA A 446 7.34 -4.64 1.31
C ALA A 446 6.07 -4.25 2.05
N LEU A 447 4.93 -4.33 1.36
CA LEU A 447 3.60 -4.25 1.95
C LEU A 447 2.92 -5.61 1.80
N PHE A 448 2.68 -6.29 2.90
CA PHE A 448 1.99 -7.58 2.90
C PHE A 448 0.47 -7.34 2.91
N TYR A 449 -0.28 -8.20 2.24
CA TYR A 449 -1.74 -8.23 2.32
C TYR A 449 -2.22 -9.63 2.71
N ALA A 450 -3.09 -9.70 3.71
CA ALA A 450 -3.77 -10.92 4.12
C ALA A 450 -5.27 -10.71 4.25
N HIS A 451 -6.06 -11.60 3.62
CA HIS A 451 -7.50 -11.59 3.68
C HIS A 451 -8.07 -12.44 4.82
N SER A 452 -7.29 -13.39 5.35
CA SER A 452 -7.68 -14.34 6.40
C SER A 452 -6.55 -14.56 7.42
N ILE A 453 -6.88 -15.13 8.58
CA ILE A 453 -5.89 -15.43 9.63
C ILE A 453 -4.88 -16.50 9.17
N GLU A 454 -5.32 -17.44 8.35
CA GLU A 454 -4.48 -18.47 7.74
C GLU A 454 -3.43 -17.84 6.80
N GLU A 455 -3.80 -16.79 6.08
CA GLU A 455 -2.87 -16.01 5.25
C GLU A 455 -1.87 -15.23 6.10
N VAL A 456 -2.32 -14.62 7.20
CA VAL A 456 -1.42 -13.94 8.15
C VAL A 456 -0.37 -14.91 8.68
N LYS A 457 -0.77 -16.12 9.11
CA LYS A 457 0.14 -17.17 9.59
C LYS A 457 1.11 -17.61 8.50
N ALA A 458 0.64 -17.77 7.26
CA ALA A 458 1.47 -18.19 6.14
C ALA A 458 2.54 -17.13 5.78
N LEU A 459 2.17 -15.85 5.77
CA LEU A 459 3.06 -14.73 5.43
C LEU A 459 3.97 -14.30 6.59
N GLY A 460 3.59 -14.59 7.84
CA GLY A 460 4.27 -14.18 9.06
C GLY A 460 5.78 -14.40 9.07
N PRO A 461 6.32 -15.59 8.72
CA PRO A 461 7.76 -15.82 8.69
C PRO A 461 8.52 -14.87 7.76
N LEU A 462 7.97 -14.57 6.58
CA LEU A 462 8.59 -13.67 5.62
C LEU A 462 8.48 -12.21 6.05
N LEU A 463 7.31 -11.81 6.58
CA LEU A 463 7.11 -10.48 7.17
C LEU A 463 8.12 -10.21 8.31
N GLU A 464 8.29 -11.17 9.22
CA GLU A 464 9.24 -11.04 10.33
C GLU A 464 10.68 -10.98 9.82
N LYS A 465 11.02 -11.78 8.82
CA LYS A 465 12.33 -11.73 8.17
C LYS A 465 12.61 -10.37 7.53
N PHE A 466 11.65 -9.73 6.87
CA PHE A 466 11.81 -8.33 6.41
C PHE A 466 12.02 -7.37 7.58
N ARG A 467 11.21 -7.47 8.64
CA ARG A 467 11.26 -6.53 9.78
C ARG A 467 12.53 -6.63 10.61
N THR A 468 13.12 -7.82 10.70
CA THR A 468 14.38 -8.09 11.41
C THR A 468 15.62 -7.78 10.56
N THR A 469 15.47 -7.59 9.25
CA THR A 469 16.59 -7.32 8.35
C THR A 469 16.96 -5.84 8.40
N VAL A 470 18.23 -5.54 8.68
CA VAL A 470 18.72 -4.16 8.88
C VAL A 470 18.45 -3.30 7.64
N GLY A 471 17.86 -2.13 7.87
CA GLY A 471 17.54 -1.16 6.81
C GLY A 471 16.28 -1.48 6.01
N LYS A 472 15.59 -2.60 6.31
CA LYS A 472 14.34 -2.98 5.66
C LYS A 472 13.12 -2.48 6.44
N LYS A 473 12.08 -2.10 5.71
CA LYS A 473 10.78 -1.72 6.28
C LYS A 473 9.67 -2.52 5.63
N ALA A 474 8.86 -3.17 6.46
CA ALA A 474 7.69 -3.88 6.00
C ALA A 474 6.52 -3.74 6.97
N TYR A 475 5.32 -3.65 6.39
CA TYR A 475 4.03 -3.58 7.08
C TYR A 475 3.08 -4.62 6.52
N ILE A 476 1.98 -4.88 7.23
CA ILE A 476 0.91 -5.76 6.79
C ILE A 476 -0.43 -5.00 6.79
N ALA A 477 -1.18 -5.13 5.71
CA ALA A 477 -2.57 -4.75 5.62
C ALA A 477 -3.45 -6.00 5.73
N VAL A 478 -4.50 -5.91 6.55
CA VAL A 478 -5.49 -6.97 6.72
C VAL A 478 -6.86 -6.47 6.28
N SER A 479 -7.66 -7.38 5.74
CA SER A 479 -9.03 -7.08 5.31
C SER A 479 -9.92 -6.53 6.43
N GLY A 480 -9.67 -6.89 7.69
CA GLY A 480 -10.47 -6.43 8.81
C GLY A 480 -11.86 -7.06 8.87
N GLY A 481 -12.67 -6.59 9.82
CA GLY A 481 -14.05 -7.02 9.99
C GLY A 481 -14.18 -8.54 10.13
N LYS A 482 -15.14 -9.14 9.41
CA LYS A 482 -15.44 -10.59 9.49
C LYS A 482 -14.41 -11.50 8.82
N PHE A 483 -13.50 -10.96 8.00
CA PHE A 483 -12.56 -11.78 7.21
C PHE A 483 -11.25 -12.00 7.95
N CYS A 484 -10.64 -10.93 8.46
CA CYS A 484 -9.39 -10.98 9.20
C CYS A 484 -9.36 -9.87 10.27
N PRO A 485 -10.00 -10.09 11.44
CA PRO A 485 -9.96 -9.13 12.54
C PRO A 485 -8.51 -8.76 12.91
N CYS A 486 -8.22 -7.46 13.09
CA CYS A 486 -6.86 -7.02 13.36
C CYS A 486 -6.26 -7.64 14.63
N GLU A 487 -7.03 -7.75 15.72
CA GLU A 487 -6.51 -8.31 16.98
C GLU A 487 -6.12 -9.79 16.85
N ASP A 488 -6.86 -10.55 16.05
CA ASP A 488 -6.59 -11.96 15.81
C ASP A 488 -5.37 -12.10 14.89
N ALA A 489 -5.23 -11.22 13.89
CA ALA A 489 -4.04 -11.14 13.05
C ALA A 489 -2.79 -10.77 13.87
N ALA A 490 -2.90 -9.80 14.78
CA ALA A 490 -1.82 -9.45 15.71
C ALA A 490 -1.43 -10.64 16.59
N SER A 491 -2.43 -11.36 17.13
CA SER A 491 -2.19 -12.56 17.93
C SER A 491 -1.50 -13.66 17.12
N ALA A 492 -1.90 -13.86 15.85
CA ALA A 492 -1.28 -14.82 14.94
C ALA A 492 0.17 -14.48 14.59
N LEU A 493 0.56 -13.20 14.66
CA LEU A 493 1.93 -12.72 14.49
C LEU A 493 2.71 -12.65 15.81
N ASN A 494 2.13 -13.10 16.93
CA ASN A 494 2.68 -12.92 18.28
C ASN A 494 2.93 -11.45 18.66
N TRP A 495 2.10 -10.54 18.15
CA TRP A 495 2.16 -9.11 18.49
C TRP A 495 1.11 -8.77 19.56
N PRO A 496 1.38 -7.77 20.42
CA PRO A 496 0.38 -7.27 21.37
C PRO A 496 -0.85 -6.72 20.64
N LYS A 497 -2.07 -7.06 21.08
CA LYS A 497 -3.33 -6.57 20.46
C LYS A 497 -3.42 -5.04 20.35
N VAL A 498 -2.76 -4.32 21.27
CA VAL A 498 -2.71 -2.85 21.26
C VAL A 498 -2.13 -2.28 19.96
N VAL A 499 -1.34 -3.05 19.19
CA VAL A 499 -0.80 -2.59 17.89
C VAL A 499 -1.87 -2.20 16.88
N CYS A 500 -3.09 -2.73 17.00
CA CYS A 500 -4.22 -2.36 16.15
C CYS A 500 -4.75 -0.94 16.44
N ASN A 501 -4.52 -0.44 17.65
CA ASN A 501 -4.96 0.88 18.10
C ASN A 501 -3.80 1.87 18.25
N GLU A 502 -2.55 1.40 18.12
CA GLU A 502 -1.37 2.25 18.14
C GLU A 502 -1.40 3.22 16.95
N ARG A 503 -1.08 4.50 17.19
CA ARG A 503 -0.83 5.49 16.12
C ARG A 503 0.53 5.32 15.48
N ARG A 504 0.84 4.08 15.07
CA ARG A 504 2.09 3.65 14.46
C ARG A 504 1.76 2.71 13.31
N PHE A 505 2.41 2.93 12.17
CA PHE A 505 2.27 2.05 11.02
C PHE A 505 2.94 0.71 11.31
N LYS A 506 2.16 -0.28 11.75
CA LYS A 506 2.57 -1.68 11.94
C LYS A 506 1.65 -2.61 11.18
N ILE A 507 0.36 -2.52 11.48
CA ILE A 507 -0.74 -3.23 10.84
C ILE A 507 -1.78 -2.20 10.36
N PHE A 508 -2.30 -2.40 9.15
CA PHE A 508 -3.39 -1.60 8.59
C PHE A 508 -4.64 -2.45 8.59
N ASP A 509 -5.64 -2.07 9.40
CA ASP A 509 -6.96 -2.65 9.31
C ASP A 509 -7.78 -1.90 8.27
N LEU A 510 -8.11 -2.57 7.16
CA LEU A 510 -8.87 -1.96 6.07
C LEU A 510 -10.38 -1.90 6.34
N GLU A 511 -10.86 -2.61 7.36
CA GLU A 511 -12.28 -2.75 7.70
C GLU A 511 -13.20 -2.98 6.49
N VAL A 512 -12.83 -3.87 5.57
CA VAL A 512 -13.61 -4.20 4.36
C VAL A 512 -15.05 -4.60 4.70
N GLY A 513 -15.25 -5.18 5.89
CA GLY A 513 -16.57 -5.52 6.44
C GLY A 513 -17.54 -4.34 6.57
N ALA A 514 -17.04 -3.10 6.72
CA ALA A 514 -17.87 -1.91 6.89
C ALA A 514 -18.75 -1.58 5.67
N ILE A 515 -18.33 -2.00 4.47
CA ILE A 515 -19.04 -1.74 3.20
C ILE A 515 -19.99 -2.91 2.85
N LEU A 516 -19.73 -4.10 3.39
CA LEU A 516 -20.49 -5.30 3.03
C LEU A 516 -21.89 -5.36 3.64
N GLY A 517 -22.12 -4.73 4.80
CA GLY A 517 -23.42 -4.78 5.48
C GLY A 517 -23.96 -6.22 5.60
N VAL A 518 -25.23 -6.42 5.25
CA VAL A 518 -25.90 -7.75 5.20
C VAL A 518 -25.76 -8.42 3.83
N SER A 519 -25.06 -7.79 2.87
CA SER A 519 -24.93 -8.30 1.51
C SER A 519 -23.88 -9.39 1.41
N ASN A 520 -24.23 -10.49 0.74
CA ASN A 520 -23.29 -11.53 0.33
C ASN A 520 -22.61 -11.20 -1.02
N SER A 521 -22.73 -9.97 -1.52
CA SER A 521 -22.07 -9.54 -2.76
C SER A 521 -20.56 -9.40 -2.56
N GLU A 522 -19.79 -9.86 -3.54
CA GLU A 522 -18.32 -9.79 -3.54
C GLU A 522 -17.79 -8.48 -4.15
N VAL A 523 -18.61 -7.74 -4.90
CA VAL A 523 -18.25 -6.47 -5.54
C VAL A 523 -17.72 -5.42 -4.53
N PRO A 524 -18.33 -5.27 -3.33
CA PRO A 524 -17.82 -4.38 -2.30
C PRO A 524 -16.41 -4.74 -1.82
N VAL A 525 -16.03 -6.03 -1.79
CA VAL A 525 -14.68 -6.46 -1.37
C VAL A 525 -13.63 -5.93 -2.34
N LEU A 526 -13.85 -6.13 -3.63
CA LEU A 526 -12.94 -5.64 -4.67
C LEU A 526 -12.74 -4.14 -4.56
N GLN A 527 -13.85 -3.38 -4.46
CA GLN A 527 -13.80 -1.92 -4.41
C GLN A 527 -13.12 -1.41 -3.13
N ALA A 528 -13.43 -2.00 -1.98
CA ALA A 528 -12.85 -1.64 -0.70
C ALA A 528 -11.33 -1.86 -0.69
N VAL A 529 -10.89 -3.07 -1.07
CA VAL A 529 -9.48 -3.44 -1.09
C VAL A 529 -8.73 -2.59 -2.10
N TYR A 530 -9.28 -2.39 -3.31
CA TYR A 530 -8.65 -1.58 -4.34
C TYR A 530 -8.44 -0.14 -3.88
N SER A 531 -9.51 0.53 -3.43
CA SER A 531 -9.45 1.94 -3.03
C SER A 531 -8.51 2.16 -1.85
N SER A 532 -8.54 1.28 -0.84
CA SER A 532 -7.65 1.37 0.31
C SER A 532 -6.19 1.09 -0.04
N MET A 533 -5.92 0.01 -0.78
CA MET A 533 -4.55 -0.35 -1.16
C MET A 533 -3.94 0.65 -2.13
N LYS A 534 -4.72 1.25 -3.04
CA LYS A 534 -4.29 2.38 -3.88
C LYS A 534 -3.78 3.54 -3.03
N GLY A 535 -4.50 3.86 -1.96
CA GLY A 535 -4.11 4.87 -0.98
C GLY A 535 -2.82 4.52 -0.26
N LEU A 536 -2.76 3.32 0.35
CA LEU A 536 -1.58 2.86 1.09
C LEU A 536 -0.33 2.76 0.22
N ILE A 537 -0.46 2.32 -1.04
CA ILE A 537 0.65 2.29 -1.99
C ILE A 537 1.15 3.70 -2.31
N LYS A 538 0.25 4.69 -2.45
CA LYS A 538 0.67 6.09 -2.63
C LYS A 538 1.35 6.67 -1.38
N ILE A 539 0.85 6.35 -0.19
CA ILE A 539 1.40 6.83 1.09
C ILE A 539 2.78 6.20 1.37
N HIS A 540 2.94 4.90 1.11
CA HIS A 540 4.11 4.13 1.53
C HIS A 540 5.06 3.72 0.39
N ASN A 541 4.69 3.96 -0.86
CA ASN A 541 5.49 3.66 -2.04
C ASN A 541 6.32 2.35 -1.95
N PRO A 542 5.66 1.18 -1.69
CA PRO A 542 6.37 -0.07 -1.47
C PRO A 542 7.07 -0.56 -2.75
N SER A 543 8.25 -1.17 -2.62
CA SER A 543 8.89 -1.84 -3.76
C SER A 543 8.08 -3.06 -4.23
N VAL A 544 7.51 -3.82 -3.29
CA VAL A 544 6.64 -4.98 -3.57
C VAL A 544 5.39 -5.01 -2.69
N VAL A 545 4.29 -5.50 -3.25
CA VAL A 545 3.11 -5.94 -2.50
C VAL A 545 3.08 -7.45 -2.51
N ILE A 546 2.99 -8.10 -1.34
CA ILE A 546 3.10 -9.56 -1.22
C ILE A 546 1.79 -10.13 -0.66
N THR A 547 1.24 -11.14 -1.32
CA THR A 547 0.13 -11.94 -0.81
C THR A 547 0.28 -13.41 -1.22
N VAL A 548 -0.62 -14.28 -0.76
CA VAL A 548 -0.60 -15.70 -1.13
C VAL A 548 -1.21 -15.93 -2.52
N ALA A 549 -0.72 -16.93 -3.25
CA ALA A 549 -1.18 -17.21 -4.62
C ALA A 549 -2.63 -17.73 -4.69
N ASP A 550 -3.07 -18.43 -3.65
CA ASP A 550 -4.41 -18.96 -3.45
C ASP A 550 -5.37 -17.96 -2.77
N ALA A 551 -4.99 -16.69 -2.65
CA ALA A 551 -5.87 -15.64 -2.14
C ALA A 551 -7.13 -15.50 -3.01
N ASP A 552 -8.18 -14.95 -2.41
CA ASP A 552 -9.46 -14.69 -3.07
C ASP A 552 -9.25 -13.99 -4.46
N PRO A 553 -9.94 -14.43 -5.53
CA PRO A 553 -9.76 -13.86 -6.87
C PRO A 553 -10.05 -12.36 -6.95
N ASN A 554 -11.06 -11.86 -6.23
CA ASN A 554 -11.40 -10.44 -6.20
C ASN A 554 -10.34 -9.63 -5.46
N VAL A 555 -9.79 -10.17 -4.38
CA VAL A 555 -8.62 -9.59 -3.69
C VAL A 555 -7.42 -9.50 -4.63
N LYS A 556 -7.05 -10.58 -5.32
CA LYS A 556 -5.94 -10.56 -6.28
C LYS A 556 -6.14 -9.52 -7.38
N LYS A 557 -7.37 -9.42 -7.91
CA LYS A 557 -7.73 -8.41 -8.91
C LYS A 557 -7.62 -6.99 -8.36
N ALA A 558 -8.12 -6.74 -7.14
CA ALA A 558 -8.01 -5.44 -6.47
C ALA A 558 -6.57 -5.02 -6.23
N LEU A 559 -5.72 -5.94 -5.74
CA LEU A 559 -4.30 -5.69 -5.51
C LEU A 559 -3.57 -5.41 -6.82
N LYS A 560 -3.84 -6.19 -7.87
CA LYS A 560 -3.26 -5.98 -9.21
C LYS A 560 -3.60 -4.59 -9.74
N MET A 561 -4.88 -4.21 -9.72
CA MET A 561 -5.32 -2.87 -10.12
C MET A 561 -4.64 -1.78 -9.29
N ALA A 562 -4.52 -1.95 -7.97
CA ALA A 562 -3.88 -0.97 -7.11
C ALA A 562 -2.38 -0.81 -7.44
N THR A 563 -1.66 -1.91 -7.68
CA THR A 563 -0.24 -1.88 -8.05
C THR A 563 0.02 -1.32 -9.44
N GLU A 564 -0.82 -1.63 -10.43
CA GLU A 564 -0.67 -1.17 -11.83
C GLU A 564 -0.92 0.34 -11.96
N THR A 565 -1.77 0.92 -11.11
CA THR A 565 -1.99 2.38 -11.08
C THR A 565 -0.85 3.17 -10.45
N ASN A 566 0.16 2.51 -9.86
CA ASN A 566 1.29 3.19 -9.26
C ASN A 566 2.41 3.46 -10.28
N LEU A 567 2.69 4.75 -10.53
CA LEU A 567 3.73 5.18 -11.47
C LEU A 567 5.15 4.76 -11.04
N ASN A 568 5.37 4.49 -9.74
CA ASN A 568 6.70 4.17 -9.20
C ASN A 568 7.11 2.69 -9.34
N GLY A 569 6.31 1.86 -10.02
CA GLY A 569 6.66 0.48 -10.35
C GLY A 569 6.69 -0.46 -9.14
N THR A 570 5.56 -0.63 -8.46
CA THR A 570 5.39 -1.63 -7.39
C THR A 570 5.04 -2.99 -8.00
N ALA A 571 5.80 -4.04 -7.71
CA ALA A 571 5.49 -5.40 -8.17
C ALA A 571 4.53 -6.13 -7.21
N LEU A 572 3.47 -6.73 -7.74
CA LEU A 572 2.61 -7.66 -7.00
C LEU A 572 3.23 -9.06 -7.01
N VAL A 573 3.47 -9.62 -5.84
CA VAL A 573 4.08 -10.93 -5.65
C VAL A 573 3.05 -11.89 -5.05
N LEU A 574 2.79 -12.98 -5.77
CA LEU A 574 1.84 -14.02 -5.38
C LEU A 574 2.61 -15.29 -5.01
N LEU A 575 2.72 -15.60 -3.71
CA LEU A 575 3.52 -16.73 -3.24
C LEU A 575 2.64 -17.96 -2.92
N PRO A 576 2.94 -19.15 -3.47
CA PRO A 576 2.36 -20.40 -2.98
C PRO A 576 2.74 -20.63 -1.52
N ARG A 577 1.79 -21.05 -0.67
CA ARG A 577 2.01 -21.23 0.78
C ARG A 577 3.21 -22.12 1.10
N ALA A 578 3.35 -23.23 0.39
CA ALA A 578 4.44 -24.18 0.55
C ALA A 578 5.83 -23.57 0.29
N SER A 579 5.89 -22.48 -0.49
CA SER A 579 7.15 -21.82 -0.88
C SER A 579 7.54 -20.65 0.01
N ILE A 580 6.63 -20.11 0.85
CA ILE A 580 6.89 -18.89 1.63
C ILE A 580 8.07 -19.08 2.59
N SER A 581 8.14 -20.22 3.28
CA SER A 581 9.28 -20.52 4.17
C SER A 581 10.61 -20.67 3.43
N LYS A 582 10.58 -20.89 2.10
CA LYS A 582 11.75 -21.14 1.26
C LYS A 582 12.29 -19.85 0.60
N VAL A 583 11.52 -18.75 0.66
CA VAL A 583 11.84 -17.48 -0.01
C VAL A 583 12.28 -16.38 0.97
N LEU A 584 12.66 -16.76 2.19
CA LEU A 584 13.12 -15.82 3.22
C LEU A 584 14.35 -14.99 2.80
N TRP A 585 15.12 -15.43 1.79
CA TRP A 585 16.20 -14.65 1.18
C TRP A 585 15.71 -13.38 0.46
N MET A 586 14.41 -13.25 0.17
CA MET A 586 13.84 -12.08 -0.49
C MET A 586 14.14 -10.78 0.29
N ALA A 587 14.13 -10.85 1.62
CA ALA A 587 14.47 -9.70 2.47
C ALA A 587 15.95 -9.29 2.37
N ASP A 588 16.84 -10.19 1.94
CA ASP A 588 18.28 -9.91 1.79
C ASP A 588 18.60 -9.17 0.47
N LEU A 589 17.65 -9.11 -0.47
CA LEU A 589 17.78 -8.34 -1.70
C LEU A 589 17.79 -6.83 -1.42
N ARG A 590 18.49 -6.06 -2.25
CA ARG A 590 18.36 -4.60 -2.23
C ARG A 590 16.97 -4.17 -2.66
N SER A 591 16.50 -3.05 -2.11
CA SER A 591 15.16 -2.51 -2.37
C SER A 591 14.95 -2.12 -3.84
N THR A 592 16.04 -1.92 -4.58
CA THR A 592 16.12 -1.63 -6.01
C THR A 592 15.90 -2.87 -6.89
N ALA A 593 16.16 -4.07 -6.39
CA ALA A 593 15.97 -5.31 -7.13
C ALA A 593 14.53 -5.86 -6.99
N LEU A 594 13.88 -5.62 -5.85
CA LEU A 594 12.54 -6.13 -5.53
C LEU A 594 11.46 -5.80 -6.60
N PRO A 595 11.40 -4.59 -7.20
CA PRO A 595 10.44 -4.29 -8.26
C PRO A 595 10.55 -5.18 -9.51
N ASN A 596 11.71 -5.81 -9.74
CA ASN A 596 11.95 -6.67 -10.90
C ASN A 596 11.54 -8.14 -10.66
N TRP A 597 10.83 -8.44 -9.56
CA TRP A 597 10.48 -9.81 -9.16
C TRP A 597 9.80 -10.65 -10.25
N ASN A 598 8.90 -10.04 -11.03
CA ASN A 598 8.12 -10.70 -12.09
C ASN A 598 8.69 -10.46 -13.50
N LYS A 599 9.86 -9.82 -13.62
CA LYS A 599 10.38 -9.41 -14.93
C LYS A 599 11.01 -10.57 -15.71
N MET A 600 11.68 -11.48 -15.00
CA MET A 600 12.39 -12.59 -15.63
C MET A 600 11.45 -13.70 -16.09
N ARG A 601 11.79 -14.29 -17.24
CA ARG A 601 11.20 -15.53 -17.75
C ARG A 601 12.30 -16.57 -17.86
N VAL A 602 12.11 -17.73 -17.24
CA VAL A 602 13.06 -18.84 -17.33
C VAL A 602 12.37 -20.00 -18.03
N SER A 603 12.92 -20.45 -19.16
CA SER A 603 12.42 -21.63 -19.88
C SER A 603 13.32 -22.83 -19.63
N VAL A 604 12.73 -24.01 -19.45
CA VAL A 604 13.43 -25.28 -19.32
C VAL A 604 13.44 -25.95 -20.69
N ASN A 605 14.62 -26.27 -21.20
CA ASN A 605 14.82 -26.86 -22.52
C ASN A 605 15.58 -28.18 -22.35
N ILE A 606 14.86 -29.28 -22.55
CA ILE A 606 15.38 -30.64 -22.35
C ILE A 606 15.83 -31.20 -23.69
N ILE A 607 17.07 -31.67 -23.76
CA ILE A 607 17.59 -32.48 -24.87
C ILE A 607 17.46 -33.95 -24.49
N THR A 608 16.79 -34.75 -25.32
CA THR A 608 16.54 -36.18 -25.05
C THR A 608 16.50 -36.97 -26.36
N GLN A 609 16.80 -38.28 -26.29
CA GLN A 609 16.75 -39.16 -27.47
C GLN A 609 16.07 -40.49 -27.18
N ASN A 610 16.68 -41.37 -26.38
CA ASN A 610 16.23 -42.75 -26.23
C ASN A 610 16.50 -43.29 -24.81
N ARG A 611 16.23 -42.44 -23.80
CA ARG A 611 16.42 -42.75 -22.38
C ARG A 611 15.17 -42.40 -21.58
N ALA A 612 14.05 -43.04 -21.89
CA ALA A 612 12.74 -42.74 -21.32
C ALA A 612 12.71 -42.75 -19.77
N GLN A 613 13.37 -43.73 -19.14
CA GLN A 613 13.41 -43.84 -17.67
C GLN A 613 14.22 -42.71 -17.01
N SER A 614 15.33 -42.32 -17.63
CA SER A 614 16.16 -41.18 -17.22
C SER A 614 15.40 -39.87 -17.34
N LEU A 615 14.74 -39.68 -18.48
CA LEU A 615 13.88 -38.55 -18.72
C LEU A 615 12.76 -38.47 -17.68
N LEU A 616 12.13 -39.59 -17.34
CA LEU A 616 11.08 -39.63 -16.32
C LEU A 616 11.61 -39.22 -14.94
N ARG A 617 12.84 -39.59 -14.58
CA ARG A 617 13.50 -39.12 -13.34
C ARG A 617 13.71 -37.60 -13.36
N LEU A 618 14.22 -37.06 -14.47
CA LEU A 618 14.37 -35.61 -14.65
C LEU A 618 13.03 -34.90 -14.50
N LEU A 619 11.99 -35.34 -15.21
CA LEU A 619 10.67 -34.73 -15.21
C LEU A 619 10.02 -34.76 -13.82
N ARG A 620 10.15 -35.86 -13.09
CA ARG A 620 9.70 -35.93 -11.68
C ARG A 620 10.41 -34.91 -10.81
N SER A 621 11.73 -34.75 -10.96
CA SER A 621 12.51 -33.79 -10.18
C SER A 621 12.13 -32.33 -10.50
N LEU A 622 11.87 -32.02 -11.78
CA LEU A 622 11.39 -30.70 -12.22
C LEU A 622 10.01 -30.38 -11.65
N SER A 623 9.04 -31.30 -11.72
CA SER A 623 7.69 -31.07 -11.20
C SER A 623 7.65 -30.74 -9.71
N ASN A 624 8.62 -31.23 -8.94
CA ASN A 624 8.70 -31.05 -7.49
C ASN A 624 9.46 -29.79 -7.05
N ALA A 625 9.94 -28.96 -7.98
CA ALA A 625 10.71 -27.76 -7.65
C ALA A 625 9.83 -26.57 -7.21
N TYR A 626 10.43 -25.66 -6.45
CA TYR A 626 9.76 -24.46 -5.94
C TYR A 626 9.84 -23.29 -6.93
N TYR A 627 8.82 -23.14 -7.78
CA TYR A 627 8.77 -22.09 -8.82
C TYR A 627 8.17 -20.75 -8.40
N LEU A 628 7.84 -20.57 -7.12
CA LEU A 628 7.39 -19.28 -6.57
C LEU A 628 6.15 -18.66 -7.24
N GLY A 629 5.36 -19.46 -7.96
CA GLY A 629 4.19 -19.01 -8.72
C GLY A 629 4.51 -18.46 -10.12
N ASP A 630 5.78 -18.51 -10.53
CA ASP A 630 6.19 -18.12 -11.88
C ASP A 630 5.76 -19.16 -12.92
N GLU A 631 5.40 -18.71 -14.12
CA GLU A 631 5.14 -19.58 -15.25
C GLU A 631 6.47 -19.98 -15.91
N ILE A 632 6.69 -21.28 -16.05
CA ILE A 632 7.92 -21.90 -16.53
C ILE A 632 7.62 -22.70 -17.80
N PRO A 633 7.93 -22.17 -19.00
CA PRO A 633 7.82 -22.92 -20.23
C PRO A 633 8.76 -24.13 -20.25
N LEU A 634 8.26 -25.28 -20.69
CA LEU A 634 9.03 -26.53 -20.86
C LEU A 634 9.08 -26.92 -22.33
N SER A 635 10.28 -27.10 -22.88
CA SER A 635 10.49 -27.59 -24.25
C SER A 635 11.26 -28.90 -24.26
N PHE A 636 10.82 -29.83 -25.11
CA PHE A 636 11.54 -31.06 -25.41
C PHE A 636 12.14 -30.98 -26.81
N ASN A 637 13.45 -31.18 -26.90
CA ASN A 637 14.22 -31.13 -28.14
C ASN A 637 14.76 -32.53 -28.45
N MET A 638 14.07 -33.22 -29.36
CA MET A 638 14.36 -34.59 -29.79
C MET A 638 15.04 -34.58 -31.16
N ASP A 639 16.03 -35.45 -31.36
CA ASP A 639 16.64 -35.66 -32.67
C ASP A 639 15.81 -36.67 -33.50
N SER A 640 16.27 -37.05 -34.69
CA SER A 640 15.47 -37.87 -35.61
C SER A 640 15.26 -39.32 -35.14
N LYS A 641 16.20 -39.87 -34.37
CA LYS A 641 16.22 -41.27 -33.88
C LYS A 641 15.63 -41.49 -32.48
N VAL A 642 14.71 -40.63 -32.03
CA VAL A 642 13.99 -40.82 -30.75
C VAL A 642 13.15 -42.12 -30.79
N ASP A 643 13.13 -42.88 -29.69
CA ASP A 643 12.38 -44.13 -29.56
C ASP A 643 10.90 -43.91 -29.15
N GLU A 644 10.08 -44.94 -29.33
CA GLU A 644 8.63 -44.87 -29.06
C GLU A 644 8.34 -44.61 -27.57
N GLU A 645 9.12 -45.22 -26.66
CA GLU A 645 8.94 -45.05 -25.22
C GLU A 645 9.17 -43.59 -24.80
N THR A 646 10.22 -42.94 -25.30
CA THR A 646 10.50 -41.52 -25.01
C THR A 646 9.42 -40.62 -25.62
N ILE A 647 8.95 -40.89 -26.84
CA ILE A 647 7.84 -40.15 -27.47
C ILE A 647 6.58 -40.24 -26.59
N LYS A 648 6.28 -41.43 -26.07
CA LYS A 648 5.12 -41.64 -25.20
C LYS A 648 5.26 -40.80 -23.92
N VAL A 649 6.43 -40.85 -23.26
CA VAL A 649 6.72 -40.06 -22.05
C VAL A 649 6.49 -38.57 -22.31
N VAL A 650 7.11 -37.96 -23.33
CA VAL A 650 6.98 -36.51 -23.57
C VAL A 650 5.58 -36.09 -23.98
N THR A 651 4.87 -36.94 -24.71
CA THR A 651 3.49 -36.68 -25.14
C THR A 651 2.52 -36.69 -23.96
N THR A 652 2.61 -37.71 -23.11
CA THR A 652 1.66 -37.92 -22.00
C THR A 652 1.98 -37.15 -20.73
N PHE A 653 3.21 -36.63 -20.58
CA PHE A 653 3.62 -35.91 -19.38
C PHE A 653 2.83 -34.61 -19.20
N ASP A 654 2.15 -34.45 -18.07
CA ASP A 654 1.46 -33.23 -17.71
C ASP A 654 2.40 -32.27 -16.96
N TRP A 655 2.54 -31.05 -17.48
CA TRP A 655 3.45 -30.04 -16.93
C TRP A 655 2.65 -28.98 -16.17
N PRO A 656 2.71 -28.95 -14.82
CA PRO A 656 1.80 -28.11 -14.03
C PRO A 656 2.26 -26.65 -13.91
N HIS A 657 3.47 -26.31 -14.35
CA HIS A 657 4.08 -25.00 -14.09
C HIS A 657 4.13 -24.09 -15.31
N GLY A 658 3.54 -24.45 -16.46
CA GLY A 658 3.51 -23.58 -17.63
C GLY A 658 3.24 -24.31 -18.95
N PRO A 659 3.50 -23.69 -20.10
CA PRO A 659 3.27 -24.31 -21.40
C PRO A 659 4.31 -25.40 -21.71
N LYS A 660 3.87 -26.48 -22.36
CA LYS A 660 4.72 -27.59 -22.85
C LYS A 660 4.82 -27.56 -24.38
N THR A 661 6.04 -27.61 -24.91
CA THR A 661 6.31 -27.64 -26.37
C THR A 661 7.16 -28.84 -26.75
N LEU A 662 6.82 -29.52 -27.84
CA LEU A 662 7.58 -30.65 -28.39
C LEU A 662 8.25 -30.25 -29.71
N ARG A 663 9.54 -30.53 -29.84
CA ARG A 663 10.33 -30.34 -31.07
C ARG A 663 11.03 -31.64 -31.42
N ARG A 664 10.88 -32.07 -32.68
CA ARG A 664 11.55 -33.25 -33.23
C ARG A 664 12.20 -32.90 -34.56
N ARG A 665 13.46 -33.29 -34.75
CA ARG A 665 14.16 -33.10 -36.03
C ARG A 665 13.79 -34.16 -37.06
N ILE A 666 13.77 -33.74 -38.33
CA ILE A 666 13.68 -34.66 -39.48
C ILE A 666 15.08 -35.22 -39.81
N ILE A 667 16.08 -34.34 -39.88
CA ILE A 667 17.47 -34.68 -40.18
C ILE A 667 18.27 -34.77 -38.88
N GLN A 668 19.09 -35.82 -38.76
CA GLN A 668 19.97 -36.04 -37.59
C GLN A 668 20.87 -34.80 -37.37
N GLY A 669 20.66 -34.11 -36.25
CA GLY A 669 21.41 -32.91 -35.89
C GLY A 669 22.73 -33.22 -35.19
N GLY A 670 22.76 -34.28 -34.38
CA GLY A 670 23.87 -34.58 -33.46
C GLY A 670 23.90 -33.62 -32.26
N LEU A 671 24.77 -33.91 -31.29
CA LEU A 671 24.77 -33.18 -30.01
C LEU A 671 25.00 -31.67 -30.16
N ILE A 672 25.84 -31.27 -31.13
CA ILE A 672 26.14 -29.85 -31.36
C ILE A 672 24.86 -29.06 -31.67
N ARG A 673 24.12 -29.47 -32.71
CA ARG A 673 22.88 -28.80 -33.11
C ARG A 673 21.76 -29.02 -32.10
N ALA A 674 21.70 -30.20 -31.48
CA ALA A 674 20.70 -30.50 -30.47
C ALA A 674 20.75 -29.50 -29.31
N VAL A 675 21.94 -29.13 -28.83
CA VAL A 675 22.10 -28.15 -27.75
C VAL A 675 22.03 -26.71 -28.27
N SER A 676 22.77 -26.36 -29.32
CA SER A 676 22.85 -24.95 -29.79
C SER A 676 21.52 -24.39 -30.29
N GLU A 677 20.64 -25.24 -30.81
CA GLU A 677 19.32 -24.85 -31.33
C GLU A 677 18.17 -25.21 -30.37
N SER A 678 18.46 -25.75 -29.17
CA SER A 678 17.45 -26.13 -28.18
C SER A 678 16.67 -24.94 -27.64
N TRP A 679 17.28 -23.76 -27.66
CA TRP A 679 16.73 -22.53 -27.13
C TRP A 679 17.30 -21.30 -27.85
N TYR A 680 16.45 -20.31 -28.07
CA TYR A 680 16.86 -18.99 -28.53
C TYR A 680 16.00 -17.92 -27.83
N PRO A 681 16.60 -16.88 -27.23
CA PRO A 681 15.88 -15.94 -26.36
C PRO A 681 14.98 -14.98 -27.13
N ALA A 682 13.70 -14.89 -26.72
CA ALA A 682 12.74 -13.95 -27.29
C ALA A 682 12.97 -12.49 -26.86
N SER A 683 13.57 -12.26 -25.70
CA SER A 683 13.89 -10.92 -25.16
C SER A 683 15.17 -10.95 -24.31
N ASP A 684 15.56 -9.81 -23.75
CA ASP A 684 16.69 -9.73 -22.80
C ASP A 684 16.34 -10.25 -21.39
N ASP A 685 15.06 -10.55 -21.14
CA ASP A 685 14.55 -11.10 -19.88
C ASP A 685 14.16 -12.58 -20.00
N ASP A 686 14.40 -13.20 -21.16
CA ASP A 686 14.16 -14.62 -21.43
C ASP A 686 15.48 -15.39 -21.22
N PHE A 687 15.52 -16.24 -20.21
CA PHE A 687 16.68 -17.06 -19.84
C PHE A 687 16.42 -18.54 -20.13
N GLY A 688 17.43 -19.23 -20.63
CA GLY A 688 17.33 -20.64 -21.03
C GLY A 688 18.06 -21.55 -20.06
N LEU A 689 17.32 -22.39 -19.32
CA LEU A 689 17.86 -23.55 -18.62
C LEU A 689 17.99 -24.70 -19.59
N LEU A 690 19.21 -25.21 -19.80
CA LEU A 690 19.47 -26.37 -20.64
C LEU A 690 19.75 -27.60 -19.78
N LEU A 691 19.04 -28.69 -20.07
CA LEU A 691 19.15 -29.98 -19.36
C LEU A 691 19.19 -31.13 -20.36
N GLU A 692 19.95 -32.18 -20.03
CA GLU A 692 19.93 -33.46 -20.73
C GLU A 692 19.11 -34.47 -19.92
N ASP A 693 18.61 -35.51 -20.57
CA ASP A 693 17.77 -36.56 -19.95
C ASP A 693 18.45 -37.37 -18.82
N ASP A 694 19.78 -37.32 -18.68
CA ASP A 694 20.54 -37.92 -17.57
C ASP A 694 20.80 -36.99 -16.38
N ILE A 695 20.25 -35.78 -16.41
CA ILE A 695 20.31 -34.83 -15.31
C ILE A 695 19.13 -35.06 -14.34
N GLU A 696 19.38 -34.86 -13.06
CA GLU A 696 18.34 -34.73 -12.03
C GLU A 696 18.57 -33.44 -11.26
N VAL A 697 17.50 -32.73 -10.89
CA VAL A 697 17.60 -31.42 -10.22
C VAL A 697 17.07 -31.45 -8.78
N SER A 698 17.63 -30.60 -7.94
CA SER A 698 17.14 -30.31 -6.59
C SER A 698 15.82 -29.53 -6.65
N PRO A 699 14.88 -29.74 -5.72
CA PRO A 699 13.70 -28.88 -5.57
C PRO A 699 14.02 -27.38 -5.39
N TYR A 700 15.24 -27.03 -4.96
CA TYR A 700 15.69 -25.65 -4.72
C TYR A 700 16.38 -25.00 -5.91
N TYR A 701 16.57 -25.70 -7.03
CA TYR A 701 17.36 -25.19 -8.15
C TYR A 701 16.82 -23.84 -8.67
N TYR A 702 15.50 -23.68 -8.75
CA TYR A 702 14.88 -22.46 -9.24
C TYR A 702 15.06 -21.29 -8.27
N LEU A 703 15.00 -21.57 -6.96
CA LEU A 703 15.23 -20.56 -5.92
C LEU A 703 16.65 -19.99 -6.01
N TRP A 704 17.64 -20.85 -6.28
CA TRP A 704 19.02 -20.43 -6.55
C TRP A 704 19.12 -19.52 -7.77
N VAL A 705 18.50 -19.91 -8.89
CA VAL A 705 18.47 -19.14 -10.13
C VAL A 705 17.82 -17.77 -9.92
N LYS A 706 16.60 -17.74 -9.36
CA LYS A 706 15.86 -16.49 -9.15
C LYS A 706 16.58 -15.57 -8.18
N TYR A 707 17.15 -16.09 -7.10
CA TYR A 707 17.93 -15.28 -6.16
C TYR A 707 19.18 -14.69 -6.82
N ALA A 708 19.94 -15.48 -7.58
CA ALA A 708 21.13 -15.01 -8.28
C ALA A 708 20.80 -13.96 -9.36
N LEU A 709 19.75 -14.16 -10.15
CA LEU A 709 19.30 -13.18 -11.15
C LEU A 709 18.87 -11.87 -10.49
N LEU A 710 18.10 -11.92 -9.41
CA LEU A 710 17.69 -10.70 -8.69
C LEU A 710 18.87 -9.98 -8.03
N ALA A 711 19.84 -10.72 -7.49
CA ALA A 711 20.99 -10.14 -6.79
C ALA A 711 22.07 -9.57 -7.73
N TYR A 712 22.28 -10.18 -8.90
CA TYR A 712 23.43 -9.88 -9.76
C TYR A 712 23.08 -9.34 -11.15
N HIS A 713 21.84 -9.53 -11.64
CA HIS A 713 21.42 -9.08 -12.97
C HIS A 713 20.38 -7.96 -12.90
N TYR A 714 19.35 -8.11 -12.06
CA TYR A 714 18.22 -7.17 -11.99
C TYR A 714 18.39 -6.02 -10.99
N ASP A 715 19.44 -6.03 -10.19
CA ASP A 715 19.75 -4.90 -9.34
C ASP A 715 20.43 -3.79 -10.18
N PRO A 716 19.77 -2.65 -10.42
CA PRO A 716 20.32 -1.58 -11.25
C PRO A 716 21.60 -0.96 -10.67
N GLN A 717 21.92 -1.22 -9.40
CA GLN A 717 23.17 -0.79 -8.77
C GLN A 717 24.35 -1.74 -9.02
N ILE A 718 24.13 -2.88 -9.70
CA ILE A 718 25.16 -3.84 -10.06
C ILE A 718 25.37 -3.83 -11.57
N SER A 719 26.61 -3.58 -11.98
CA SER A 719 27.07 -3.84 -13.34
C SER A 719 27.94 -5.08 -13.33
N PHE A 720 27.47 -6.14 -13.99
CA PHE A 720 28.19 -7.41 -14.06
C PHE A 720 28.11 -8.05 -15.46
N PRO A 721 28.67 -7.40 -16.50
CA PRO A 721 28.56 -7.85 -17.89
C PRO A 721 29.30 -9.15 -18.20
N GLU A 722 30.23 -9.57 -17.34
CA GLU A 722 30.98 -10.83 -17.51
C GLU A 722 30.18 -12.08 -17.12
N LEU A 723 29.10 -11.93 -16.35
CA LEU A 723 28.27 -13.04 -15.93
C LEU A 723 27.43 -13.54 -17.14
N ALA A 724 27.77 -14.72 -17.64
CA ALA A 724 27.16 -15.30 -18.84
C ALA A 724 26.18 -16.45 -18.52
N SER A 725 26.33 -17.09 -17.36
CA SER A 725 25.44 -18.17 -16.95
C SER A 725 25.45 -18.42 -15.43
N ILE A 726 24.44 -19.16 -14.96
CA ILE A 726 24.36 -19.65 -13.57
C ILE A 726 24.36 -21.19 -13.62
N SER A 727 25.37 -21.81 -13.02
CA SER A 727 25.49 -23.26 -12.92
C SER A 727 24.56 -23.80 -11.83
N LEU A 728 24.03 -25.01 -12.07
CA LEU A 728 23.34 -25.83 -11.07
C LEU A 728 24.24 -26.92 -10.48
N TYR A 729 25.40 -27.17 -11.08
CA TYR A 729 26.30 -28.27 -10.75
C TYR A 729 27.61 -27.79 -10.09
N THR A 730 28.23 -28.63 -9.27
CA THR A 730 29.51 -28.40 -8.60
C THR A 730 30.58 -29.40 -9.11
N PRO A 731 31.63 -28.95 -9.82
CA PRO A 731 32.67 -29.82 -10.35
C PRO A 731 33.46 -30.61 -9.30
N LYS A 732 33.74 -31.89 -9.60
CA LYS A 732 34.61 -32.78 -8.82
C LYS A 732 35.97 -33.04 -9.45
N ILE A 733 36.15 -32.61 -10.70
CA ILE A 733 37.39 -32.79 -11.49
C ILE A 733 37.67 -31.54 -12.32
N VAL A 734 38.93 -31.33 -12.68
CA VAL A 734 39.32 -30.33 -13.70
C VAL A 734 39.24 -30.97 -15.08
N GLU A 735 38.12 -30.79 -15.79
CA GLU A 735 37.83 -31.54 -17.02
C GLU A 735 38.67 -31.13 -18.25
N VAL A 736 39.24 -29.93 -18.21
CA VAL A 736 39.95 -29.28 -19.34
C VAL A 736 41.45 -29.62 -19.42
N VAL A 737 41.96 -30.43 -18.50
CA VAL A 737 43.34 -30.95 -18.54
C VAL A 737 43.33 -32.46 -18.80
N LYS A 738 44.45 -33.01 -19.29
CA LYS A 738 44.53 -34.42 -19.70
C LYS A 738 44.36 -35.35 -18.50
N GLU A 739 44.98 -34.99 -17.38
CA GLU A 739 45.08 -35.77 -16.14
C GLU A 739 43.78 -35.81 -15.35
N ARG A 740 42.86 -34.86 -15.58
CA ARG A 740 41.58 -34.70 -14.87
C ARG A 740 41.70 -34.86 -13.34
N PRO A 741 42.56 -34.07 -12.68
CA PRO A 741 42.76 -34.16 -11.23
C PRO A 741 41.43 -33.91 -10.50
N LYS A 742 41.27 -34.61 -9.37
CA LYS A 742 40.17 -34.36 -8.44
C LYS A 742 40.25 -32.94 -7.92
N TRP A 743 39.10 -32.30 -7.78
CA TRP A 743 38.99 -30.94 -7.29
C TRP A 743 37.77 -30.80 -6.40
N ASN A 744 37.93 -30.07 -5.31
CA ASN A 744 36.88 -29.80 -4.34
C ASN A 744 36.87 -28.29 -4.03
N PRO A 745 35.84 -27.54 -4.45
CA PRO A 745 35.78 -26.11 -4.19
C PRO A 745 35.65 -25.77 -2.70
N THR A 746 35.04 -26.65 -1.89
CA THR A 746 34.89 -26.44 -0.46
C THR A 746 36.25 -26.39 0.25
N GLU A 747 37.11 -27.36 -0.06
CA GLU A 747 38.47 -27.40 0.46
C GLU A 747 39.32 -26.26 -0.11
N PHE A 748 39.14 -25.94 -1.39
CA PHE A 748 39.87 -24.86 -2.06
C PHE A 748 39.59 -23.49 -1.44
N PHE A 749 38.33 -23.18 -1.15
CA PHE A 749 37.90 -21.88 -0.61
C PHE A 749 37.84 -21.81 0.91
N LYS A 750 38.33 -22.83 1.64
CA LYS A 750 38.26 -22.90 3.11
C LYS A 750 38.82 -21.66 3.83
N GLN A 751 39.82 -21.00 3.23
CA GLN A 751 40.46 -19.80 3.79
C GLN A 751 39.60 -18.53 3.68
N ILE A 752 38.62 -18.51 2.77
CA ILE A 752 37.67 -17.39 2.60
C ILE A 752 36.37 -17.74 3.32
N HIS A 753 35.71 -18.79 2.84
CA HIS A 753 34.55 -19.43 3.44
C HIS A 753 34.32 -20.75 2.68
N PRO A 754 34.21 -21.90 3.35
CA PRO A 754 34.15 -23.21 2.70
C PRO A 754 32.97 -23.35 1.73
N HIS A 755 31.88 -22.62 1.93
CA HIS A 755 30.68 -22.68 1.08
C HIS A 755 30.42 -21.38 0.30
N THR A 756 31.46 -20.57 0.06
CA THR A 756 31.25 -19.37 -0.79
C THR A 756 30.95 -19.81 -2.22
N PRO A 757 29.87 -19.32 -2.85
CA PRO A 757 29.74 -19.37 -4.29
C PRO A 757 30.92 -18.67 -4.96
N TYR A 758 31.21 -19.07 -6.19
CA TYR A 758 32.36 -18.57 -6.92
C TYR A 758 32.06 -18.42 -8.41
N LEU A 759 32.88 -17.60 -9.07
CA LEU A 759 32.83 -17.38 -10.50
C LEU A 759 33.85 -18.27 -11.18
N HIS A 760 33.49 -18.87 -12.30
CA HIS A 760 34.37 -19.77 -13.02
C HIS A 760 34.22 -19.59 -14.52
N GLN A 761 35.35 -19.45 -15.22
CA GLN A 761 35.38 -19.31 -16.69
C GLN A 761 34.93 -20.58 -17.43
N LEU A 762 34.92 -21.73 -16.76
CA LEU A 762 34.41 -22.98 -17.33
C LEU A 762 32.87 -22.96 -17.40
N PRO A 763 32.22 -23.06 -18.58
CA PRO A 763 30.79 -23.23 -18.68
C PRO A 763 30.35 -24.58 -18.11
N CYS A 764 29.19 -24.61 -17.45
CA CYS A 764 28.58 -25.85 -17.00
C CYS A 764 27.75 -26.48 -18.12
N SER A 765 27.86 -27.81 -18.28
CA SER A 765 27.07 -28.60 -19.24
C SER A 765 26.13 -29.60 -18.57
N TRP A 766 26.04 -29.61 -17.23
CA TRP A 766 25.20 -30.55 -16.47
C TRP A 766 24.10 -29.82 -15.71
N GLY A 767 23.47 -28.86 -16.40
CA GLY A 767 22.46 -27.96 -15.85
C GLY A 767 23.02 -26.56 -15.59
N ALA A 768 22.61 -25.62 -16.45
CA ALA A 768 22.93 -24.20 -16.30
C ALA A 768 21.88 -23.32 -16.98
N VAL A 769 21.67 -22.13 -16.41
CA VAL A 769 20.84 -21.07 -16.99
C VAL A 769 21.75 -20.12 -17.77
N PHE A 770 21.54 -20.03 -19.07
CA PHE A 770 22.31 -19.16 -19.96
C PHE A 770 21.62 -17.81 -20.17
N PHE A 771 22.43 -16.75 -20.23
CA PHE A 771 21.94 -15.39 -20.37
C PHE A 771 21.65 -15.07 -21.84
N PRO A 772 20.55 -14.34 -22.14
CA PRO A 772 20.08 -14.13 -23.51
C PRO A 772 21.12 -13.45 -24.40
N LYS A 773 21.78 -12.39 -23.91
CA LYS A 773 22.77 -11.63 -24.69
C LYS A 773 23.96 -12.48 -25.08
N GLN A 774 24.53 -13.20 -24.12
CA GLN A 774 25.68 -14.06 -24.32
C GLN A 774 25.32 -15.29 -25.16
N TRP A 775 24.08 -15.79 -25.10
CA TRP A 775 23.63 -16.88 -25.95
C TRP A 775 23.43 -16.46 -27.42
N ARG A 776 22.88 -15.27 -27.69
CA ARG A 776 22.82 -14.72 -29.05
C ARG A 776 24.22 -14.57 -29.65
N GLU A 777 25.16 -14.06 -28.85
CA GLU A 777 26.56 -13.98 -29.24
C GLU A 777 27.15 -15.38 -29.51
N PHE A 778 26.92 -16.34 -28.61
CA PHE A 778 27.39 -17.71 -28.79
C PHE A 778 26.90 -18.34 -30.08
N TYR A 779 25.62 -18.14 -30.41
CA TYR A 779 25.02 -18.63 -31.65
C TYR A 779 25.77 -18.11 -32.88
N VAL A 780 26.03 -16.80 -32.95
CA VAL A 780 26.79 -16.17 -34.04
C VAL A 780 28.24 -16.63 -34.05
N TYR A 781 28.89 -16.65 -32.88
CA TYR A 781 30.28 -17.06 -32.73
C TYR A 781 30.47 -18.50 -33.21
N MET A 782 29.58 -19.42 -32.82
CA MET A 782 29.63 -20.81 -33.26
C MET A 782 29.44 -20.90 -34.77
N ASN A 783 28.49 -20.16 -35.37
CA ASN A 783 28.30 -20.15 -36.82
C ASN A 783 29.55 -19.67 -37.59
N MET A 784 30.33 -18.74 -37.03
CA MET A 784 31.59 -18.26 -37.64
C MET A 784 32.76 -19.26 -37.49
N ARG A 785 32.71 -20.16 -36.51
CA ARG A 785 33.81 -21.09 -36.17
C ARG A 785 33.54 -22.53 -36.56
N PHE A 786 32.27 -22.92 -36.69
CA PHE A 786 31.86 -24.27 -37.04
C PHE A 786 31.89 -24.46 -38.55
N THR A 787 32.98 -25.03 -39.05
CA THR A 787 33.25 -25.31 -40.47
C THR A 787 33.16 -26.81 -40.75
N GLU A 788 33.00 -27.19 -42.03
CA GLU A 788 33.02 -28.61 -42.45
C GLU A 788 34.36 -29.28 -42.09
N ASN A 789 35.46 -28.55 -42.27
CA ASN A 789 36.79 -28.96 -41.84
C ASN A 789 37.15 -28.30 -40.50
N ALA A 790 37.04 -29.06 -39.42
CA ALA A 790 37.26 -28.57 -38.05
C ALA A 790 38.70 -28.05 -37.77
N LYS A 791 39.64 -28.23 -38.70
CA LYS A 791 41.03 -27.72 -38.60
C LYS A 791 41.21 -26.30 -39.12
N GLU A 792 40.24 -25.70 -39.81
CA GLU A 792 40.41 -24.42 -40.51
C GLU A 792 40.33 -23.19 -39.62
N ASN A 793 39.69 -23.27 -38.46
CA ASN A 793 39.48 -22.09 -37.60
C ASN A 793 39.66 -22.36 -36.09
N PRO A 794 40.76 -23.02 -35.65
CA PRO A 794 40.86 -23.45 -34.27
C PRO A 794 41.32 -22.33 -33.34
N VAL A 795 40.61 -22.15 -32.23
CA VAL A 795 41.16 -21.45 -31.06
C VAL A 795 42.01 -22.42 -30.26
N GLN A 796 43.25 -22.03 -29.99
CA GLN A 796 44.28 -22.82 -29.32
C GLN A 796 44.59 -22.22 -27.94
N ILE A 797 43.84 -22.65 -26.93
CA ILE A 797 44.07 -22.21 -25.55
C ILE A 797 45.30 -22.96 -25.01
N PRO A 798 46.36 -22.26 -24.55
CA PRO A 798 47.57 -22.92 -24.06
C PRO A 798 47.28 -23.94 -22.96
N LYS A 799 47.85 -25.14 -23.08
CA LYS A 799 47.71 -26.27 -22.13
C LYS A 799 46.27 -26.80 -21.95
N SER A 800 45.32 -26.38 -22.78
CA SER A 800 43.95 -26.88 -22.73
C SER A 800 43.78 -28.16 -23.54
N ARG A 801 43.17 -29.18 -22.94
CA ARG A 801 42.72 -30.39 -23.63
C ARG A 801 41.60 -30.10 -24.64
N THR A 802 40.86 -29.01 -24.45
CA THR A 802 39.73 -28.64 -25.33
C THR A 802 40.16 -28.36 -26.76
N ASN A 803 41.44 -28.08 -27.00
CA ASN A 803 41.99 -27.92 -28.36
C ASN A 803 41.82 -29.17 -29.23
N GLY A 804 41.71 -30.36 -28.61
CA GLY A 804 41.46 -31.63 -29.30
C GLY A 804 39.98 -31.98 -29.47
N TRP A 805 39.03 -31.20 -28.94
CA TRP A 805 37.61 -31.54 -28.96
C TRP A 805 36.97 -31.13 -30.30
N GLN A 806 36.72 -32.07 -31.20
CA GLN A 806 36.17 -31.75 -32.54
C GLN A 806 34.64 -31.83 -32.63
N ALA A 807 33.99 -32.57 -31.72
CA ALA A 807 32.55 -32.86 -31.76
C ALA A 807 31.78 -32.31 -30.54
N SER A 808 32.30 -31.28 -29.87
CA SER A 808 31.71 -30.74 -28.63
C SER A 808 31.26 -29.29 -28.82
N TRP A 809 29.97 -29.02 -28.64
CA TRP A 809 29.44 -27.64 -28.61
C TRP A 809 30.08 -26.82 -27.50
N LYS A 810 30.36 -27.47 -26.36
CA LYS A 810 30.98 -26.86 -25.19
C LYS A 810 32.37 -26.29 -25.50
N LYS A 811 33.10 -26.87 -26.46
CA LYS A 811 34.38 -26.29 -26.91
C LYS A 811 34.19 -24.85 -27.39
N PHE A 812 33.25 -24.60 -28.30
CA PHE A 812 33.03 -23.27 -28.85
C PHE A 812 32.63 -22.27 -27.75
N LEU A 813 31.84 -22.72 -26.78
CA LEU A 813 31.46 -21.88 -25.64
C LEU A 813 32.66 -21.57 -24.73
N ILE A 814 33.52 -22.57 -24.46
CA ILE A 814 34.78 -22.38 -23.72
C ILE A 814 35.67 -21.36 -24.44
N ASP A 815 35.84 -21.50 -25.75
CA ASP A 815 36.68 -20.61 -26.56
C ASP A 815 36.16 -19.16 -26.48
N MET A 816 34.85 -18.97 -26.67
CA MET A 816 34.22 -17.65 -26.56
C MET A 816 34.36 -17.06 -25.15
N MET A 817 34.06 -17.84 -24.10
CA MET A 817 34.18 -17.36 -22.71
C MET A 817 35.62 -17.04 -22.34
N TYR A 818 36.59 -17.78 -22.87
CA TYR A 818 38.01 -17.50 -22.70
C TYR A 818 38.40 -16.16 -23.34
N LEU A 819 37.98 -15.93 -24.58
CA LEU A 819 38.28 -14.71 -25.34
C LEU A 819 37.58 -13.46 -24.77
N ARG A 820 36.34 -13.59 -24.28
CA ARG A 820 35.55 -12.49 -23.69
C ARG A 820 35.83 -12.24 -22.21
N GLY A 821 36.48 -13.17 -21.53
CA GLY A 821 36.61 -13.15 -20.06
C GLY A 821 35.28 -13.37 -19.34
N TYR A 822 34.35 -14.09 -19.96
CA TYR A 822 33.06 -14.43 -19.36
C TYR A 822 33.19 -15.53 -18.32
N VAL A 823 32.27 -15.50 -17.35
CA VAL A 823 32.23 -16.42 -16.21
C VAL A 823 30.82 -16.92 -15.97
N SER A 824 30.73 -18.06 -15.30
CA SER A 824 29.49 -18.60 -14.76
C SER A 824 29.54 -18.55 -13.23
N LEU A 825 28.40 -18.32 -12.59
CA LEU A 825 28.26 -18.45 -11.13
C LEU A 825 28.08 -19.93 -10.75
N TYR A 826 28.89 -20.43 -9.83
CA TYR A 826 28.85 -21.82 -9.36
C TYR A 826 28.42 -21.94 -7.89
N PRO A 827 27.58 -22.95 -7.56
CA PRO A 827 27.27 -23.31 -6.18
C PRO A 827 28.45 -24.05 -5.52
N ASN A 828 28.55 -23.90 -4.20
CA ASN A 828 29.56 -24.57 -3.38
C ASN A 828 28.98 -24.85 -1.98
N PHE A 829 28.73 -26.12 -1.68
CA PHE A 829 28.05 -26.56 -0.46
C PHE A 829 28.75 -27.79 0.15
N PRO A 830 28.48 -28.13 1.43
CA PRO A 830 29.05 -29.30 2.07
C PRO A 830 28.94 -30.55 1.22
N ASN A 831 29.98 -31.40 1.24
CA ASN A 831 30.04 -32.65 0.47
C ASN A 831 29.83 -32.47 -1.04
N GLN A 832 30.13 -31.28 -1.58
CA GLN A 832 29.89 -30.90 -2.97
C GLN A 832 28.42 -31.08 -3.38
N GLN A 833 27.48 -30.92 -2.43
CA GLN A 833 26.06 -30.88 -2.74
C GLN A 833 25.77 -29.81 -3.80
N SER A 834 24.81 -30.09 -4.67
CA SER A 834 24.51 -29.20 -5.80
C SER A 834 23.04 -29.19 -6.17
N PHE A 835 22.66 -28.29 -7.08
CA PHE A 835 21.29 -28.16 -7.57
C PHE A 835 20.98 -29.07 -8.75
N SER A 836 21.99 -29.69 -9.36
CA SER A 836 21.84 -30.76 -10.33
C SER A 836 22.90 -31.83 -10.13
N THR A 837 22.62 -33.05 -10.60
CA THR A 837 23.56 -34.16 -10.66
C THR A 837 23.49 -34.84 -12.01
N ASN A 838 24.62 -35.37 -12.49
CA ASN A 838 24.70 -36.12 -13.74
C ASN A 838 24.86 -37.61 -13.43
N HIS A 839 23.90 -38.42 -13.89
CA HIS A 839 23.87 -39.87 -13.66
C HIS A 839 24.80 -40.68 -14.57
N MET A 840 25.54 -40.02 -15.47
CA MET A 840 26.58 -40.62 -16.32
C MET A 840 26.07 -41.80 -17.15
N GLU A 841 24.82 -41.72 -17.58
CA GLU A 841 24.20 -42.83 -18.29
C GLU A 841 24.78 -42.96 -19.71
N PRO A 842 24.88 -44.19 -20.26
CA PRO A 842 25.51 -44.40 -21.56
C PRO A 842 24.91 -43.52 -22.66
N GLY A 843 25.80 -42.85 -23.40
CA GLY A 843 25.45 -41.93 -24.48
C GLY A 843 26.64 -41.66 -25.41
N ALA A 844 26.53 -40.67 -26.30
CA ALA A 844 27.48 -40.39 -27.37
C ALA A 844 28.94 -40.20 -26.90
N HIS A 845 29.16 -39.75 -25.66
CA HIS A 845 30.49 -39.50 -25.10
C HIS A 845 31.04 -40.61 -24.20
N ILE A 846 30.19 -41.53 -23.73
CA ILE A 846 30.56 -42.57 -22.76
C ILE A 846 30.81 -43.90 -23.47
N ALA A 847 30.03 -44.24 -24.51
CA ALA A 847 30.06 -45.54 -25.18
C ALA A 847 30.67 -45.56 -26.60
N ALA A 848 31.43 -44.53 -26.99
CA ALA A 848 32.09 -44.51 -28.31
C ALA A 848 33.12 -45.66 -28.43
N LYS A 849 33.11 -46.38 -29.56
CA LYS A 849 33.99 -47.55 -29.83
C LYS A 849 35.50 -47.25 -29.65
N ASP A 850 35.88 -45.97 -29.71
CA ASP A 850 37.27 -45.51 -29.69
C ASP A 850 37.64 -44.85 -28.34
N ASN A 851 36.78 -44.95 -27.32
CA ASN A 851 36.96 -44.26 -26.04
C ASN A 851 37.94 -45.01 -25.13
N VAL A 852 39.20 -44.60 -25.14
CA VAL A 852 40.30 -45.20 -24.35
C VAL A 852 40.25 -44.81 -22.85
N VAL A 853 39.34 -43.92 -22.44
CA VAL A 853 39.25 -43.38 -21.07
C VAL A 853 38.15 -44.10 -20.28
N LYS A 854 38.51 -44.73 -19.15
CA LYS A 854 37.54 -45.32 -18.21
C LYS A 854 36.78 -44.21 -17.48
N HIS A 855 35.48 -44.07 -17.72
CA HIS A 855 34.63 -43.10 -17.01
C HIS A 855 34.09 -43.73 -15.73
N ASN A 856 34.27 -43.06 -14.59
CA ASN A 856 33.74 -43.50 -13.30
C ASN A 856 32.59 -42.60 -12.86
N LYS A 857 31.42 -43.19 -12.58
CA LYS A 857 30.20 -42.48 -12.13
C LYS A 857 30.48 -41.52 -10.96
N THR A 858 31.34 -41.94 -10.03
CA THR A 858 31.69 -41.14 -8.85
C THR A 858 32.43 -39.84 -9.15
N ASP A 859 32.94 -39.66 -10.38
CA ASP A 859 33.65 -38.46 -10.80
C ASP A 859 32.70 -37.32 -11.21
N PHE A 860 31.42 -37.64 -11.41
CA PHE A 860 30.42 -36.73 -11.96
C PHE A 860 29.15 -36.66 -11.09
N GLU A 861 28.82 -37.75 -10.40
CA GLU A 861 27.70 -37.72 -9.46
C GLU A 861 28.05 -36.90 -8.22
N VAL A 862 27.13 -35.98 -7.91
CA VAL A 862 27.10 -35.18 -6.69
C VAL A 862 25.77 -35.39 -5.97
N PRO A 863 25.74 -35.29 -4.63
CA PRO A 863 24.48 -35.31 -3.91
C PRO A 863 23.64 -34.06 -4.25
N LEU A 864 22.34 -34.23 -4.42
CA LEU A 864 21.42 -33.11 -4.59
C LEU A 864 21.18 -32.42 -3.25
N LEU A 865 21.16 -31.09 -3.28
CA LEU A 865 20.84 -30.27 -2.10
C LEU A 865 19.34 -30.33 -1.83
N MET A 866 18.92 -30.85 -0.69
CA MET A 866 17.49 -31.00 -0.31
C MET A 866 17.05 -30.00 0.77
N ASP A 867 17.98 -29.20 1.27
CA ASP A 867 17.77 -28.25 2.37
C ASP A 867 17.83 -26.80 1.89
N ASP A 868 17.38 -25.88 2.74
CA ASP A 868 17.45 -24.45 2.47
C ASP A 868 18.91 -23.99 2.40
N PHE A 869 19.35 -23.67 1.18
CA PHE A 869 20.75 -23.34 0.89
C PHE A 869 21.26 -22.08 1.64
N ARG A 870 20.36 -21.22 2.13
CA ARG A 870 20.74 -19.99 2.84
C ARG A 870 21.58 -20.28 4.07
N SER A 871 21.30 -21.34 4.82
CA SER A 871 22.05 -21.65 6.04
C SER A 871 23.52 -21.96 5.79
N PHE A 872 23.89 -22.33 4.56
CA PHE A 872 25.27 -22.62 4.18
C PHE A 872 26.00 -21.41 3.61
N LEU A 873 25.29 -20.41 3.10
CA LEU A 873 25.91 -19.25 2.47
C LEU A 873 26.67 -18.38 3.49
N PRO A 874 27.74 -17.67 3.06
CA PRO A 874 28.43 -16.71 3.92
C PRO A 874 27.46 -15.66 4.49
N ASN A 875 27.41 -15.50 5.81
CA ASN A 875 26.45 -14.63 6.50
C ASN A 875 24.98 -14.92 6.15
N GLN A 876 24.69 -16.16 5.77
CA GLN A 876 23.36 -16.67 5.40
C GLN A 876 22.70 -15.98 4.19
N LYS A 877 23.48 -15.36 3.30
CA LYS A 877 22.98 -14.67 2.11
C LYS A 877 23.99 -14.70 0.96
N LEU A 878 23.54 -14.40 -0.26
CA LEU A 878 24.45 -14.28 -1.41
C LEU A 878 25.49 -13.18 -1.15
N PRO A 879 26.80 -13.44 -1.37
CA PRO A 879 27.82 -12.41 -1.26
C PRO A 879 27.58 -11.27 -2.26
N PRO A 880 27.96 -10.03 -1.96
CA PRO A 880 28.02 -8.97 -2.98
C PRO A 880 28.87 -9.41 -4.18
N ALA A 881 28.52 -8.98 -5.39
CA ALA A 881 29.22 -9.38 -6.62
C ALA A 881 30.74 -9.14 -6.54
N SER A 882 31.17 -8.05 -5.90
CA SER A 882 32.59 -7.71 -5.70
C SER A 882 33.36 -8.63 -4.74
N LYS A 883 32.66 -9.48 -3.97
CA LYS A 883 33.25 -10.45 -3.03
C LYS A 883 33.24 -11.88 -3.56
N LEU A 884 32.70 -12.12 -4.75
CA LEU A 884 32.72 -13.44 -5.35
C LEU A 884 34.15 -13.75 -5.85
N PRO A 885 34.80 -14.83 -5.38
CA PRO A 885 36.09 -15.22 -5.92
C PRO A 885 35.93 -15.72 -7.35
N SER A 886 36.92 -15.45 -8.20
CA SER A 886 36.90 -15.84 -9.62
C SER A 886 38.06 -16.77 -9.98
N LEU A 887 37.73 -17.80 -10.76
CA LEU A 887 38.65 -18.82 -11.26
C LEU A 887 38.73 -18.76 -12.80
N ASN A 888 39.93 -18.94 -13.34
CA ASN A 888 40.12 -19.17 -14.77
C ASN A 888 39.71 -20.60 -15.18
N LEU A 889 39.84 -20.91 -16.47
CA LEU A 889 39.49 -22.23 -17.03
C LEU A 889 40.17 -23.42 -16.34
N PHE A 890 41.32 -23.21 -15.71
CA PHE A 890 42.15 -24.24 -15.07
C PHE A 890 42.02 -24.27 -13.54
N ASN A 891 40.94 -23.69 -13.00
CA ASN A 891 40.64 -23.59 -11.57
C ASN A 891 41.69 -22.79 -10.77
N MET A 892 42.41 -21.87 -11.42
CA MET A 892 43.36 -20.97 -10.75
C MET A 892 42.70 -19.63 -10.43
N PRO A 893 42.95 -19.03 -9.24
CA PRO A 893 42.41 -17.72 -8.88
C PRO A 893 42.94 -16.63 -9.80
N VAL A 894 42.03 -15.92 -10.47
CA VAL A 894 42.35 -14.83 -11.40
C VAL A 894 41.23 -13.81 -11.37
N SER A 895 41.53 -12.51 -11.34
CA SER A 895 40.52 -11.45 -11.40
C SER A 895 39.78 -11.42 -12.74
N LEU A 896 38.55 -10.88 -12.79
CA LEU A 896 37.80 -10.71 -14.05
C LEU A 896 38.59 -9.94 -15.11
N LYS A 897 39.32 -8.89 -14.70
CA LYS A 897 40.23 -8.15 -15.58
C LYS A 897 41.36 -9.03 -16.11
N GLY A 898 41.91 -9.91 -15.27
CA GLY A 898 42.92 -10.88 -15.67
C GLY A 898 42.40 -11.91 -16.68
N LEU A 899 41.14 -12.34 -16.56
CA LEU A 899 40.49 -13.23 -17.53
C LEU A 899 40.38 -12.57 -18.90
N LYS A 900 39.92 -11.31 -18.95
CA LYS A 900 39.85 -10.54 -20.20
C LYS A 900 41.22 -10.29 -20.81
N ALA A 901 42.23 -9.99 -20.00
CA ALA A 901 43.60 -9.82 -20.47
C ALA A 901 44.19 -11.11 -21.06
N ALA A 902 43.86 -12.27 -20.49
CA ALA A 902 44.26 -13.56 -21.05
C ALA A 902 43.62 -13.84 -22.41
N GLY A 903 42.33 -13.49 -22.57
CA GLY A 903 41.63 -13.56 -23.86
C GLY A 903 42.19 -12.60 -24.90
N ALA A 904 42.37 -11.32 -24.55
CA ALA A 904 42.96 -10.30 -25.42
C ALA A 904 44.37 -10.66 -25.88
N LYS A 905 45.20 -11.21 -24.99
CA LYS A 905 46.56 -11.67 -25.31
C LYS A 905 46.57 -12.86 -26.27
N LEU A 906 45.54 -13.70 -26.26
CA LEU A 906 45.46 -14.84 -27.18
C LEU A 906 45.34 -14.38 -28.64
N GLY A 907 44.61 -13.29 -28.90
CA GLY A 907 44.55 -12.64 -30.21
C GLY A 907 43.90 -13.45 -31.34
N GLN A 908 43.24 -14.57 -31.00
CA GLN A 908 42.63 -15.52 -31.95
C GLN A 908 41.12 -15.32 -32.10
N ASP A 909 40.61 -14.12 -31.84
CA ASP A 909 39.19 -13.80 -31.85
C ASP A 909 38.61 -13.67 -33.26
N VAL A 910 37.27 -13.60 -33.39
CA VAL A 910 36.58 -13.43 -34.69
C VAL A 910 36.79 -12.06 -35.31
N LEU A 911 37.23 -11.08 -34.51
CA LEU A 911 37.64 -9.75 -34.94
C LEU A 911 38.99 -9.43 -34.30
N ARG A 912 39.98 -9.03 -35.11
CA ARG A 912 41.34 -8.77 -34.63
C ARG A 912 41.41 -7.46 -33.86
N CYS A 913 41.68 -7.54 -32.56
CA CYS A 913 41.98 -6.38 -31.71
C CYS A 913 43.48 -6.21 -31.55
N ASN A 914 43.99 -5.01 -31.83
CA ASN A 914 45.43 -4.74 -31.88
C ASN A 914 46.05 -4.44 -30.50
N ASN A 915 45.22 -4.27 -29.46
CA ASN A 915 45.64 -3.88 -28.12
C ASN A 915 45.34 -5.01 -27.12
N VAL A 916 46.32 -5.33 -26.26
CA VAL A 916 46.18 -6.35 -25.19
C VAL A 916 45.18 -5.95 -24.09
N SER A 917 44.67 -4.72 -24.13
CA SER A 917 43.60 -4.21 -23.26
C SER A 917 42.23 -4.14 -23.93
N GLU A 918 42.09 -4.68 -25.14
CA GLU A 918 40.83 -4.67 -25.89
C GLU A 918 40.32 -6.10 -26.13
N ILE A 919 39.00 -6.25 -26.03
CA ILE A 919 38.28 -7.47 -26.42
C ILE A 919 37.20 -7.11 -27.43
N VAL A 920 36.72 -8.11 -28.17
CA VAL A 920 35.59 -7.91 -29.08
C VAL A 920 34.32 -7.62 -28.27
N ALA A 921 33.67 -6.51 -28.61
CA ALA A 921 32.32 -6.18 -28.17
C ALA A 921 31.33 -6.47 -29.30
N VAL A 922 30.16 -6.97 -28.93
CA VAL A 922 29.11 -7.38 -29.86
C VAL A 922 27.91 -6.45 -29.79
N ASN A 923 27.12 -6.43 -30.87
CA ASN A 923 25.76 -5.92 -30.81
C ASN A 923 24.90 -6.94 -30.05
N HIS A 924 24.39 -6.58 -28.87
CA HIS A 924 23.62 -7.51 -28.02
C HIS A 924 22.26 -7.95 -28.60
N GLN A 925 21.73 -7.23 -29.59
CA GLN A 925 20.49 -7.62 -30.28
C GLN A 925 20.76 -8.72 -31.31
N THR A 926 21.82 -8.57 -32.10
CA THR A 926 22.13 -9.48 -33.22
C THR A 926 23.16 -10.56 -32.89
N GLY A 927 23.94 -10.37 -31.82
CA GLY A 927 25.11 -11.21 -31.48
C GLY A 927 26.33 -10.97 -32.37
N LEU A 928 26.26 -10.06 -33.35
CA LEU A 928 27.35 -9.82 -34.30
C LEU A 928 28.53 -9.06 -33.65
N PRO A 929 29.79 -9.46 -33.94
CA PRO A 929 30.97 -8.67 -33.61
C PRO A 929 30.84 -7.25 -34.18
N ALA A 930 30.99 -6.24 -33.33
CA ALA A 930 30.78 -4.84 -33.73
C ALA A 930 32.09 -4.04 -33.74
N ARG A 931 32.88 -4.12 -32.67
CA ARG A 931 34.13 -3.36 -32.51
C ARG A 931 35.03 -3.96 -31.44
N CYS A 932 36.30 -3.56 -31.43
CA CYS A 932 37.15 -3.72 -30.26
C CYS A 932 36.77 -2.70 -29.19
N MET A 933 36.73 -3.14 -27.93
CA MET A 933 36.38 -2.32 -26.78
C MET A 933 37.39 -2.55 -25.65
N ARG A 934 37.85 -1.46 -25.03
CA ARG A 934 38.66 -1.53 -23.81
C ARG A 934 37.84 -2.02 -22.63
N PHE A 935 38.43 -2.88 -21.82
CA PHE A 935 37.75 -3.52 -20.69
C PHE A 935 38.18 -3.06 -19.30
#